data_AF-A0A511KLG3-F1
#
_entry.id   AF-A0A511KLG3-F1
#
_cell.length_a   1.000
_cell.length_b   1.000
_cell.length_c   1.000
_cell.angle_alpha   90.00
_cell.angle_beta   90.00
_cell.angle_gamma   90.00
#
_symmetry.space_group_name_H-M   'P 1'
#
loop_
_entity.id
_entity.type
_entity.pdbx_description
1 polymer ?
#
loop_
_entity_poly.entity_id
_entity_poly.type
_entity_poly.pdbx_seq_one_letter_code
_entity_poly.pdbx_strand_id
1 'polypeptide(L)'
;MLTKPVPTLVQRDGRREQVAFDKITARINKLCYGLDMNHVEPIEITKRVINGVYQGVTTVELDNLAAETAAYMTTRHPDYAILAARIAISNLHKETKKTFSHLISDLYHYINPKNGRPSSMISEETYKTIMANADKLNSAVIYDRDFSYNYFGFKTLERSYLLRLDGKVAERPQHMLMRVAVGIHGDDIDRAIETYNLMSERYFTHASPTLFNAGTPHPQLSSCFLVTMKDDSIEGIYDTLKTCALISKTAGGIGLSIHNIRATGSYIAGTNGYSNGIIPMLRVYNNTARYVDQGGNKRPGAFAIYLEPWHADIFEFLDLRKNHGKEEVRARDLFFALWIPDLFMERVEQNGDWPLFCPAEAPGLHEVYGDEFKELFEKYEKEGRAKRTVPAQKLWYAVLEAQVETGNPFMLYKDAANKKSNQKNLGTIKSSNLCTEIIEYSSPDECAVCNLASIALPSFIKNGEYDFKKLHDVVKVVTYNLNRIIDVNYYPVKEAERSNFRHRPIGIGVQGLADAFMALRLPFDSPEARHLNVQIFETIYHAAIESSCDMAREYAAAHPGEPGWYPSYKENGGSPASHGLLQYDLWNITPTDLWDWAELKEKIAQHGIRNSLVCAPMPTASTSQILGFNEAFEPYTSNIYTRRVLAGEFQVVNPWLLRDLVDRGLWNDAMKNTIIAHNGSIQNVPGIPDELKRIYKTVWEISQKVVIDLAADRGAFIDQSQSLNVHLSSPTMAQLTSMHFYGWKKGLKTGMYYLRTRAAVGAIKFTVDQATLNEAKKANGIKAAPVAAAPVAAARPSPIRDITNGVARTSLSNGIPSKLSSTSSSSSASPAPPSPADPTPTPVVTAAAPLAAAAPVTDDGEITYEEAMRRKEMRDLEEAKLLCSLTIQLILKPEPSRTAPRALQFGVTEFAVEEGSDPRALVDSLGFSKKAFVTHRRGQVWRRRGVSIELFQLYESDTAPEPLDPASYAVSVSTRFTASSSSSASAPNGRAASTPVTSGAGASQEVRDRAIAALEDVARLLKGLVDLARVD
;
A
#
# COMPACT_ATOMS: atom_id res chain seq x y z
N MET A 1 54.55 -23.27 -5.22
CA MET A 1 53.24 -22.71 -4.80
C MET A 1 52.25 -23.86 -4.72
N LEU A 2 51.45 -23.97 -3.66
CA LEU A 2 50.36 -24.96 -3.61
C LEU A 2 49.13 -24.38 -4.32
N THR A 3 48.73 -25.00 -5.43
CA THR A 3 47.44 -24.72 -6.08
C THR A 3 46.31 -25.11 -5.11
N LYS A 4 45.42 -24.16 -4.77
CA LYS A 4 44.19 -24.50 -4.04
C LYS A 4 43.43 -25.59 -4.81
N PRO A 5 42.90 -26.63 -4.16
CA PRO A 5 42.10 -27.64 -4.84
C PRO A 5 40.88 -27.00 -5.50
N VAL A 6 40.63 -27.33 -6.77
CA VAL A 6 39.46 -26.84 -7.50
C VAL A 6 38.21 -27.40 -6.81
N PRO A 7 37.24 -26.54 -6.40
CA PRO A 7 36.04 -27.01 -5.73
C PRO A 7 35.26 -27.98 -6.62
N THR A 8 34.71 -29.01 -6.00
CA THR A 8 33.85 -30.01 -6.64
C THR A 8 32.39 -29.59 -6.46
N LEU A 9 31.65 -29.46 -7.56
CA LEU A 9 30.22 -29.16 -7.58
C LEU A 9 29.38 -30.45 -7.58
N VAL A 10 28.09 -30.32 -7.25
CA VAL A 10 27.10 -31.41 -7.28
C VAL A 10 26.08 -31.14 -8.41
N GLN A 11 26.02 -32.06 -9.37
CA GLN A 11 25.02 -32.05 -10.44
C GLN A 11 23.62 -32.41 -9.91
N ARG A 12 22.58 -32.09 -10.69
CA ARG A 12 21.16 -32.36 -10.35
C ARG A 12 20.84 -33.85 -10.11
N ASP A 13 21.66 -34.74 -10.67
CA ASP A 13 21.58 -36.20 -10.48
C ASP A 13 22.48 -36.73 -9.35
N GLY A 14 23.06 -35.83 -8.54
CA GLY A 14 23.95 -36.16 -7.43
C GLY A 14 25.40 -36.44 -7.82
N ARG A 15 25.76 -36.50 -9.11
CA ARG A 15 27.16 -36.71 -9.53
C ARG A 15 28.05 -35.52 -9.15
N ARG A 16 29.28 -35.80 -8.74
CA ARG A 16 30.29 -34.78 -8.41
C ARG A 16 31.18 -34.50 -9.62
N GLU A 17 31.43 -33.24 -9.92
CA GLU A 17 32.29 -32.78 -11.02
C GLU A 17 33.18 -31.62 -10.55
N GLN A 18 34.36 -31.42 -11.14
CA GLN A 18 35.17 -30.23 -10.85
C GLN A 18 34.56 -28.98 -11.49
N VAL A 19 34.64 -27.84 -10.80
CA VAL A 19 34.21 -26.53 -11.30
C VAL A 19 35.11 -26.10 -12.47
N ALA A 20 34.56 -26.12 -13.68
CA ALA A 20 35.29 -25.77 -14.91
C ALA A 20 34.85 -24.40 -15.46
N PHE A 21 35.78 -23.43 -15.49
CA PHE A 21 35.55 -22.06 -15.94
C PHE A 21 34.87 -22.00 -17.32
N ASP A 22 35.38 -22.77 -18.28
CA ASP A 22 34.92 -22.73 -19.67
C ASP A 22 33.51 -23.31 -19.83
N LYS A 23 33.12 -24.28 -18.99
CA LYS A 23 31.76 -24.84 -19.01
C LYS A 23 30.71 -23.84 -18.52
N ILE A 24 31.06 -23.02 -17.52
CA ILE A 24 30.19 -21.95 -17.02
C ILE A 24 30.09 -20.85 -18.09
N THR A 25 31.22 -20.35 -18.59
CA THR A 25 31.26 -19.30 -19.62
C THR A 25 30.53 -19.73 -20.91
N ALA A 26 30.77 -20.94 -21.41
CA ALA A 26 30.09 -21.47 -22.60
C ALA A 26 28.58 -21.64 -22.41
N ARG A 27 28.10 -21.86 -21.18
CA ARG A 27 26.66 -21.86 -20.89
C ARG A 27 26.08 -20.44 -20.91
N ILE A 28 26.75 -19.47 -20.30
CA ILE A 28 26.27 -18.07 -20.27
C ILE A 28 26.29 -17.49 -21.69
N ASN A 29 27.35 -17.73 -22.48
CA ASN A 29 27.43 -17.34 -23.90
C ASN A 29 26.20 -17.81 -24.71
N LYS A 30 25.75 -19.05 -24.51
CA LYS A 30 24.57 -19.60 -25.21
C LYS A 30 23.26 -18.89 -24.89
N LEU A 31 23.20 -18.11 -23.81
CA LEU A 31 22.03 -17.32 -23.41
C LEU A 31 22.12 -15.85 -23.85
N CYS A 32 23.21 -15.43 -24.51
CA CYS A 32 23.45 -14.05 -24.94
C CYS A 32 22.96 -13.73 -26.36
N TYR A 33 22.13 -14.58 -26.97
CA TYR A 33 21.62 -14.37 -28.33
C TYR A 33 20.84 -13.04 -28.44
N GLY A 34 21.19 -12.21 -29.42
CA GLY A 34 20.55 -10.92 -29.64
C GLY A 34 20.69 -9.91 -28.49
N LEU A 35 21.71 -10.06 -27.63
CA LEU A 35 22.13 -9.03 -26.67
C LEU A 35 23.34 -8.27 -27.23
N ASP A 36 23.57 -7.04 -26.77
CA ASP A 36 24.77 -6.30 -27.20
C ASP A 36 26.06 -6.84 -26.54
N MET A 37 26.80 -7.64 -27.31
CA MET A 37 28.08 -8.23 -26.92
C MET A 37 29.23 -7.23 -26.82
N ASN A 38 29.05 -5.95 -27.20
CA ASN A 38 30.03 -4.91 -26.91
C ASN A 38 30.02 -4.50 -25.42
N HIS A 39 28.87 -4.67 -24.74
CA HIS A 39 28.67 -4.30 -23.34
C HIS A 39 28.41 -5.51 -22.41
N VAL A 40 27.91 -6.63 -22.95
CA VAL A 40 27.65 -7.87 -22.21
C VAL A 40 28.87 -8.79 -22.26
N GLU A 41 29.49 -9.02 -21.10
CA GLU A 41 30.74 -9.77 -20.92
C GLU A 41 30.52 -11.03 -20.06
N PRO A 42 30.12 -12.19 -20.64
CA PRO A 42 29.89 -13.43 -19.90
C PRO A 42 31.08 -13.91 -19.05
N ILE A 43 32.30 -13.60 -19.50
CA ILE A 43 33.55 -13.90 -18.80
C ILE A 43 33.61 -13.21 -17.43
N GLU A 44 33.12 -11.97 -17.31
CA GLU A 44 33.08 -11.23 -16.03
C GLU A 44 32.06 -11.82 -15.05
N ILE A 45 30.92 -12.31 -15.56
CA ILE A 45 29.96 -13.06 -14.74
C ILE A 45 30.64 -14.33 -14.21
N THR A 46 31.29 -15.14 -15.06
CA THR A 46 31.98 -16.36 -14.64
C THR A 46 33.06 -16.10 -13.58
N LYS A 47 33.91 -15.08 -13.77
CA LYS A 47 34.94 -14.68 -12.79
C LYS A 47 34.34 -14.37 -11.42
N ARG A 48 33.26 -13.57 -11.39
CA ARG A 48 32.57 -13.18 -10.15
C ARG A 48 31.89 -14.36 -9.47
N VAL A 49 31.21 -15.21 -10.23
CA VAL A 49 30.53 -16.43 -9.74
C VAL A 49 31.53 -17.37 -9.08
N ILE A 50 32.68 -17.65 -9.72
CA ILE A 50 33.68 -18.59 -9.19
C ILE A 50 34.28 -18.12 -7.86
N ASN A 51 34.40 -16.80 -7.63
CA ASN A 51 34.85 -16.27 -6.34
C ASN A 51 33.86 -16.55 -5.19
N GLY A 52 32.59 -16.81 -5.48
CA GLY A 52 31.56 -17.21 -4.51
C GLY A 52 31.36 -18.73 -4.35
N VAL A 53 32.11 -19.56 -5.10
CA VAL A 53 31.92 -21.01 -5.10
C VAL A 53 32.67 -21.69 -3.95
N TYR A 54 31.93 -22.52 -3.19
CA TYR A 54 32.46 -23.40 -2.14
C TYR A 54 32.45 -24.88 -2.55
N GLN A 55 33.19 -25.68 -1.79
CA GLN A 55 33.25 -27.13 -1.95
C GLN A 55 31.87 -27.77 -1.70
N GLY A 56 31.33 -28.46 -2.71
CA GLY A 56 30.02 -29.12 -2.63
C GLY A 56 28.83 -28.29 -3.13
N VAL A 57 29.04 -27.08 -3.68
CA VAL A 57 27.95 -26.26 -4.25
C VAL A 57 27.16 -27.03 -5.32
N THR A 58 25.85 -26.89 -5.34
CA THR A 58 24.99 -27.51 -6.36
C THR A 58 24.99 -26.69 -7.66
N THR A 59 24.71 -27.35 -8.77
CA THR A 59 24.47 -26.68 -10.06
C THR A 59 23.20 -25.80 -10.10
N VAL A 60 22.38 -25.78 -9.03
CA VAL A 60 21.21 -24.91 -8.91
C VAL A 60 21.58 -23.62 -8.17
N GLU A 61 22.34 -23.72 -7.08
CA GLU A 61 22.92 -22.56 -6.37
C GLU A 61 23.87 -21.78 -7.30
N LEU A 62 24.70 -22.49 -8.08
CA LEU A 62 25.61 -21.88 -9.07
C LEU A 62 24.85 -21.09 -10.15
N ASP A 63 23.71 -21.62 -10.61
CA ASP A 63 22.86 -20.97 -11.62
C ASP A 63 22.17 -19.72 -11.04
N ASN A 64 21.72 -19.78 -9.78
CA ASN A 64 21.12 -18.64 -9.09
C ASN A 64 22.16 -17.53 -8.85
N LEU A 65 23.35 -17.87 -8.35
CA LEU A 65 24.46 -16.92 -8.16
C LEU A 65 24.87 -16.25 -9.47
N ALA A 66 24.85 -16.98 -10.60
CA ALA A 66 25.11 -16.42 -11.92
C ALA A 66 23.99 -15.45 -12.40
N ALA A 67 22.72 -15.77 -12.14
CA ALA A 67 21.60 -14.89 -12.44
C ALA A 67 21.64 -13.61 -11.59
N GLU A 68 21.92 -13.72 -10.29
CA GLU A 68 22.06 -12.59 -9.36
C GLU A 68 23.26 -11.71 -9.72
N THR A 69 24.41 -12.32 -10.02
CA THR A 69 25.61 -11.60 -10.50
C THR A 69 25.31 -10.80 -11.77
N ALA A 70 24.61 -11.39 -12.74
CA ALA A 70 24.16 -10.69 -13.93
C ALA A 70 23.18 -9.56 -13.57
N ALA A 71 22.22 -9.79 -12.66
CA ALA A 71 21.25 -8.77 -12.26
C ALA A 71 21.93 -7.54 -11.60
N TYR A 72 22.99 -7.72 -10.81
CA TYR A 72 23.80 -6.59 -10.29
C TYR A 72 24.50 -5.80 -11.42
N MET A 73 24.84 -6.45 -12.53
CA MET A 73 25.48 -5.83 -13.71
C MET A 73 24.50 -5.06 -14.62
N THR A 74 23.19 -5.07 -14.34
CA THR A 74 22.18 -4.19 -14.99
C THR A 74 22.57 -2.71 -14.97
N THR A 75 23.34 -2.28 -13.95
CA THR A 75 23.88 -0.92 -13.84
C THR A 75 24.97 -0.57 -14.87
N ARG A 76 25.51 -1.54 -15.62
CA ARG A 76 26.39 -1.31 -16.78
C ARG A 76 25.60 -1.22 -18.09
N HIS A 77 24.68 -2.15 -18.32
CA HIS A 77 23.89 -2.27 -19.55
C HIS A 77 22.55 -2.99 -19.26
N PRO A 78 21.41 -2.60 -19.85
CA PRO A 78 20.11 -3.16 -19.49
C PRO A 78 19.96 -4.63 -19.90
N ASP A 79 20.68 -5.07 -20.93
CA ASP A 79 20.67 -6.47 -21.39
C ASP A 79 21.19 -7.45 -20.33
N TYR A 80 21.98 -7.01 -19.34
CA TYR A 80 22.32 -7.87 -18.20
C TYR A 80 21.08 -8.30 -17.39
N ALA A 81 20.01 -7.50 -17.34
CA ALA A 81 18.74 -7.90 -16.72
C ALA A 81 17.98 -8.96 -17.54
N ILE A 82 18.18 -8.97 -18.86
CA ILE A 82 17.65 -10.01 -19.77
C ILE A 82 18.49 -11.29 -19.61
N LEU A 83 19.82 -11.18 -19.60
CA LEU A 83 20.72 -12.31 -19.38
C LEU A 83 20.49 -12.97 -18.01
N ALA A 84 20.32 -12.16 -16.95
CA ALA A 84 19.97 -12.63 -15.62
C ALA A 84 18.65 -13.42 -15.61
N ALA A 85 17.62 -12.93 -16.30
CA ALA A 85 16.37 -13.65 -16.49
C ALA A 85 16.60 -14.97 -17.22
N ARG A 86 17.32 -14.95 -18.36
CA ARG A 86 17.59 -16.14 -19.17
C ARG A 86 18.37 -17.21 -18.41
N ILE A 87 19.30 -16.84 -17.53
CA ILE A 87 19.99 -17.79 -16.64
C ILE A 87 19.01 -18.42 -15.65
N ALA A 88 18.17 -17.61 -14.97
CA ALA A 88 17.20 -18.10 -14.00
C ALA A 88 16.09 -18.97 -14.64
N ILE A 89 15.62 -18.61 -15.84
CA ILE A 89 14.66 -19.39 -16.63
C ILE A 89 15.31 -20.68 -17.15
N SER A 90 16.56 -20.63 -17.59
CA SER A 90 17.35 -21.82 -17.95
C SER A 90 17.58 -22.77 -16.76
N ASN A 91 17.58 -22.24 -15.53
CA ASN A 91 17.55 -23.04 -14.30
C ASN A 91 16.17 -23.69 -14.12
N LEU A 92 15.09 -22.89 -14.10
CA LEU A 92 13.70 -23.39 -13.96
C LEU A 92 13.34 -24.46 -15.00
N HIS A 93 13.76 -24.28 -16.26
CA HIS A 93 13.54 -25.24 -17.35
C HIS A 93 14.22 -26.61 -17.17
N LYS A 94 15.14 -26.74 -16.21
CA LYS A 94 15.78 -28.01 -15.82
C LYS A 94 15.12 -28.65 -14.59
N GLU A 95 14.53 -27.84 -13.71
CA GLU A 95 13.80 -28.31 -12.52
C GLU A 95 12.32 -28.67 -12.81
N THR A 96 11.77 -28.21 -13.94
CA THR A 96 10.35 -28.39 -14.32
C THR A 96 10.18 -29.32 -15.52
N LYS A 97 9.12 -30.14 -15.52
CA LYS A 97 8.69 -30.91 -16.71
C LYS A 97 8.47 -29.96 -17.91
N LYS A 98 8.70 -30.46 -19.14
CA LYS A 98 8.46 -29.67 -20.37
C LYS A 98 6.99 -29.71 -20.82
N THR A 99 6.35 -30.89 -20.80
CA THR A 99 4.99 -31.06 -21.33
C THR A 99 3.95 -30.48 -20.39
N PHE A 100 3.06 -29.63 -20.91
CA PHE A 100 2.03 -28.94 -20.13
C PHE A 100 1.01 -29.91 -19.52
N SER A 101 0.44 -30.84 -20.31
CA SER A 101 -0.53 -31.82 -19.80
C SER A 101 0.07 -32.74 -18.71
N HIS A 102 1.34 -33.11 -18.82
CA HIS A 102 2.02 -33.93 -17.80
C HIS A 102 2.13 -33.20 -16.45
N LEU A 103 2.41 -31.89 -16.47
CA LEU A 103 2.43 -31.07 -15.26
C LEU A 103 1.01 -30.89 -14.69
N ILE A 104 0.02 -30.62 -15.53
CA ILE A 104 -1.38 -30.46 -15.09
C ILE A 104 -1.88 -31.75 -14.43
N SER A 105 -1.43 -32.92 -14.90
CA SER A 105 -1.70 -34.20 -14.24
C SER A 105 -1.01 -34.32 -12.86
N ASP A 106 0.24 -33.86 -12.69
CA ASP A 106 0.88 -33.82 -11.37
C ASP A 106 0.14 -32.92 -10.38
N LEU A 107 -0.27 -31.73 -10.85
CA LEU A 107 -0.97 -30.72 -10.04
C LEU A 107 -2.40 -31.16 -9.68
N TYR A 108 -3.07 -31.92 -10.55
CA TYR A 108 -4.39 -32.49 -10.28
C TYR A 108 -4.31 -33.69 -9.32
N HIS A 109 -3.37 -34.61 -9.52
CA HIS A 109 -3.19 -35.80 -8.67
C HIS A 109 -2.34 -35.57 -7.40
N TYR A 110 -2.02 -34.32 -7.06
CA TYR A 110 -1.19 -34.01 -5.89
C TYR A 110 -1.83 -34.51 -4.58
N ILE A 111 -1.05 -35.31 -3.84
CA ILE A 111 -1.36 -35.79 -2.50
C ILE A 111 -0.45 -35.04 -1.53
N ASN A 112 -1.01 -34.42 -0.49
CA ASN A 112 -0.25 -33.69 0.49
C ASN A 112 0.58 -34.67 1.36
N PRO A 113 1.94 -34.62 1.31
CA PRO A 113 2.79 -35.63 1.93
C PRO A 113 2.73 -35.62 3.46
N LYS A 114 2.20 -34.56 4.09
CA LYS A 114 2.09 -34.46 5.55
C LYS A 114 0.83 -35.13 6.12
N ASN A 115 -0.17 -35.44 5.29
CA ASN A 115 -1.42 -36.04 5.76
C ASN A 115 -2.01 -37.14 4.85
N GLY A 116 -1.39 -37.42 3.70
CA GLY A 116 -1.81 -38.48 2.77
C GLY A 116 -3.12 -38.21 2.03
N ARG A 117 -3.68 -36.99 2.10
CA ARG A 117 -4.95 -36.64 1.44
C ARG A 117 -4.71 -36.06 0.04
N PRO A 118 -5.55 -36.40 -0.95
CA PRO A 118 -5.64 -35.62 -2.19
C PRO A 118 -5.82 -34.14 -1.90
N SER A 119 -5.17 -33.28 -2.67
CA SER A 119 -5.17 -31.83 -2.50
C SER A 119 -4.94 -31.12 -3.85
N SER A 120 -5.73 -31.54 -4.84
CA SER A 120 -5.66 -31.09 -6.24
C SER A 120 -5.58 -29.57 -6.36
N MET A 121 -4.62 -29.08 -7.15
CA MET A 121 -4.41 -27.64 -7.41
C MET A 121 -5.11 -27.16 -8.70
N ILE A 122 -5.64 -28.09 -9.49
CA ILE A 122 -6.41 -27.87 -10.72
C ILE A 122 -7.85 -28.34 -10.49
N SER A 123 -8.85 -27.69 -11.08
CA SER A 123 -10.24 -28.17 -11.04
C SER A 123 -10.42 -29.45 -11.88
N GLU A 124 -11.39 -30.29 -11.53
CA GLU A 124 -11.68 -31.51 -12.30
C GLU A 124 -12.11 -31.20 -13.74
N GLU A 125 -12.85 -30.11 -13.94
CA GLU A 125 -13.28 -29.60 -15.24
C GLU A 125 -12.08 -29.18 -16.11
N THR A 126 -11.25 -28.26 -15.63
CA THR A 126 -10.06 -27.80 -16.36
C THR A 126 -9.07 -28.94 -16.60
N TYR A 127 -8.94 -29.89 -15.66
CA TYR A 127 -8.16 -31.12 -15.89
C TYR A 127 -8.72 -31.94 -17.06
N LYS A 128 -10.02 -32.22 -17.11
CA LYS A 128 -10.67 -32.97 -18.19
C LYS A 128 -10.49 -32.28 -19.55
N THR A 129 -10.80 -30.98 -19.65
CA THR A 129 -10.60 -30.19 -20.87
C THR A 129 -9.16 -30.25 -21.37
N ILE A 130 -8.17 -30.10 -20.48
CA ILE A 130 -6.75 -30.14 -20.84
C ILE A 130 -6.32 -31.55 -21.29
N MET A 131 -6.80 -32.62 -20.64
CA MET A 131 -6.46 -33.98 -21.07
C MET A 131 -7.14 -34.38 -22.39
N ALA A 132 -8.39 -33.96 -22.61
CA ALA A 132 -9.10 -34.21 -23.87
C ALA A 132 -8.45 -33.51 -25.08
N ASN A 133 -7.84 -32.34 -24.85
CA ASN A 133 -7.22 -31.50 -25.89
C ASN A 133 -5.68 -31.46 -25.82
N ALA A 134 -5.07 -32.45 -25.16
CA ALA A 134 -3.69 -32.41 -24.72
C ALA A 134 -2.69 -32.12 -25.85
N ASP A 135 -2.82 -32.73 -27.03
CA ASP A 135 -1.85 -32.55 -28.12
C ASP A 135 -1.94 -31.16 -28.76
N LYS A 136 -3.16 -30.62 -28.95
CA LYS A 136 -3.39 -29.25 -29.46
C LYS A 136 -2.85 -28.20 -28.47
N LEU A 137 -3.09 -28.38 -27.18
CA LEU A 137 -2.60 -27.48 -26.14
C LEU A 137 -1.08 -27.60 -25.93
N ASN A 138 -0.51 -28.80 -25.91
CA ASN A 138 0.93 -29.02 -25.73
C ASN A 138 1.76 -28.45 -26.88
N SER A 139 1.25 -28.55 -28.12
CA SER A 139 1.93 -28.04 -29.32
C SER A 139 1.81 -26.53 -29.51
N ALA A 140 0.74 -25.91 -28.99
CA ALA A 140 0.57 -24.45 -29.00
C ALA A 140 1.55 -23.71 -28.07
N VAL A 141 2.13 -24.36 -27.06
CA VAL A 141 2.99 -23.67 -26.07
C VAL A 141 4.42 -23.43 -26.59
N ILE A 142 4.79 -22.15 -26.71
CA ILE A 142 6.10 -21.69 -27.17
C ILE A 142 6.98 -21.31 -25.98
N TYR A 143 7.76 -22.27 -25.47
CA TYR A 143 8.62 -22.10 -24.29
C TYR A 143 9.69 -20.99 -24.42
N ASP A 144 10.09 -20.63 -25.64
CA ASP A 144 11.06 -19.55 -25.85
C ASP A 144 10.50 -18.18 -25.45
N ARG A 145 9.17 -18.00 -25.40
CA ARG A 145 8.53 -16.78 -24.87
C ARG A 145 8.82 -16.56 -23.38
N ASP A 146 9.21 -17.59 -22.61
CA ASP A 146 9.68 -17.38 -21.23
C ASP A 146 10.91 -16.44 -21.21
N PHE A 147 11.82 -16.56 -22.18
CA PHE A 147 13.05 -15.74 -22.25
C PHE A 147 12.81 -14.27 -22.62
N SER A 148 11.55 -13.83 -22.74
CA SER A 148 11.17 -12.43 -22.96
C SER A 148 11.07 -11.60 -21.65
N TYR A 149 10.90 -12.26 -20.49
CA TYR A 149 10.81 -11.60 -19.19
C TYR A 149 12.17 -11.00 -18.76
N ASN A 150 12.14 -9.90 -18.01
CA ASN A 150 13.31 -9.43 -17.27
C ASN A 150 13.43 -10.14 -15.90
N TYR A 151 14.60 -10.02 -15.26
CA TYR A 151 14.89 -10.74 -14.01
C TYR A 151 13.89 -10.48 -12.88
N PHE A 152 13.46 -9.22 -12.69
CA PHE A 152 12.54 -8.86 -11.62
C PHE A 152 11.11 -9.34 -11.91
N GLY A 153 10.66 -9.28 -13.16
CA GLY A 153 9.36 -9.83 -13.57
C GLY A 153 9.30 -11.34 -13.40
N PHE A 154 10.36 -12.05 -13.81
CA PHE A 154 10.49 -13.48 -13.58
C PHE A 154 10.52 -13.82 -12.08
N LYS A 155 11.28 -13.09 -11.25
CA LYS A 155 11.31 -13.34 -9.80
C LYS A 155 9.99 -13.00 -9.09
N THR A 156 9.19 -12.06 -9.59
CA THR A 156 7.82 -11.84 -9.12
C THR A 156 6.92 -13.04 -9.45
N LEU A 157 7.00 -13.59 -10.67
CA LEU A 157 6.29 -14.82 -11.04
C LEU A 157 6.69 -16.02 -10.17
N GLU A 158 8.01 -16.28 -10.08
CA GLU A 158 8.61 -17.38 -9.31
C GLU A 158 8.18 -17.34 -7.84
N ARG A 159 8.11 -16.14 -7.22
CA ARG A 159 7.74 -15.97 -5.82
C ARG A 159 6.27 -16.34 -5.55
N SER A 160 5.33 -15.87 -6.36
CA SER A 160 3.90 -15.84 -5.96
C SER A 160 2.91 -16.45 -6.96
N TYR A 161 3.24 -16.55 -8.25
CA TYR A 161 2.26 -16.86 -9.31
C TYR A 161 2.36 -18.29 -9.86
N LEU A 162 3.58 -18.84 -9.93
CA LEU A 162 3.80 -20.19 -10.45
C LEU A 162 3.46 -21.23 -9.36
N LEU A 163 2.57 -22.18 -9.68
CA LEU A 163 2.17 -23.25 -8.77
C LEU A 163 3.35 -24.14 -8.35
N ARG A 164 3.27 -24.70 -7.14
CA ARG A 164 4.37 -25.36 -6.44
C ARG A 164 3.99 -26.74 -5.92
N LEU A 165 4.82 -27.74 -6.20
CA LEU A 165 4.75 -29.09 -5.62
C LEU A 165 5.83 -29.19 -4.53
N ASP A 166 5.45 -29.61 -3.32
CA ASP A 166 6.36 -29.73 -2.15
C ASP A 166 7.23 -28.47 -1.89
N GLY A 167 6.67 -27.29 -2.17
CA GLY A 167 7.35 -26.01 -2.05
C GLY A 167 8.27 -25.63 -3.23
N LYS A 168 8.61 -26.57 -4.12
CA LYS A 168 9.37 -26.32 -5.36
C LYS A 168 8.45 -25.79 -6.45
N VAL A 169 8.95 -24.91 -7.31
CA VAL A 169 8.18 -24.40 -8.47
C VAL A 169 7.99 -25.53 -9.49
N ALA A 170 6.75 -25.77 -9.89
CA ALA A 170 6.36 -26.79 -10.85
C ALA A 170 5.94 -26.19 -12.20
N GLU A 171 5.26 -25.04 -12.18
CA GLU A 171 4.91 -24.29 -13.40
C GLU A 171 6.08 -23.53 -14.02
N ARG A 172 6.11 -23.51 -15.36
CA ARG A 172 6.80 -22.49 -16.16
C ARG A 172 5.82 -21.32 -16.39
N PRO A 173 6.28 -20.08 -16.67
CA PRO A 173 5.37 -18.99 -17.01
C PRO A 173 4.41 -19.35 -18.15
N GLN A 174 4.87 -20.03 -19.21
CA GLN A 174 3.96 -20.50 -20.26
C GLN A 174 2.88 -21.49 -19.76
N HIS A 175 3.17 -22.34 -18.79
CA HIS A 175 2.18 -23.27 -18.21
C HIS A 175 1.10 -22.50 -17.44
N MET A 176 1.49 -21.51 -16.64
CA MET A 176 0.57 -20.63 -15.94
C MET A 176 -0.32 -19.88 -16.94
N LEU A 177 0.25 -19.32 -18.01
CA LEU A 177 -0.53 -18.60 -19.04
C LEU A 177 -1.52 -19.51 -19.79
N MET A 178 -1.14 -20.75 -20.11
CA MET A 178 -2.04 -21.71 -20.76
C MET A 178 -3.12 -22.21 -19.80
N ARG A 179 -2.80 -22.46 -18.52
CA ARG A 179 -3.79 -22.75 -17.46
C ARG A 179 -4.78 -21.60 -17.32
N VAL A 180 -4.33 -20.36 -17.32
CA VAL A 180 -5.20 -19.18 -17.22
C VAL A 180 -6.13 -19.10 -18.43
N ALA A 181 -5.61 -19.30 -19.65
CA ALA A 181 -6.43 -19.23 -20.86
C ALA A 181 -7.52 -20.32 -20.91
N VAL A 182 -7.16 -21.59 -20.64
CA VAL A 182 -8.15 -22.69 -20.58
C VAL A 182 -9.09 -22.51 -19.37
N GLY A 183 -8.60 -21.96 -18.25
CA GLY A 183 -9.41 -21.65 -17.07
C GLY A 183 -10.38 -20.47 -17.22
N ILE A 184 -10.36 -19.76 -18.36
CA ILE A 184 -11.33 -18.72 -18.73
C ILE A 184 -12.30 -19.24 -19.81
N HIS A 185 -11.77 -19.98 -20.79
CA HIS A 185 -12.52 -20.37 -21.99
C HIS A 185 -13.13 -21.77 -21.94
N GLY A 186 -12.63 -22.65 -21.05
CA GLY A 186 -13.06 -24.05 -20.99
C GLY A 186 -12.75 -24.77 -22.29
N ASP A 187 -13.75 -25.46 -22.84
CA ASP A 187 -13.62 -26.24 -24.08
C ASP A 187 -13.52 -25.40 -25.38
N ASP A 188 -13.62 -24.06 -25.31
CA ASP A 188 -13.23 -23.19 -26.43
C ASP A 188 -11.69 -23.07 -26.51
N ILE A 189 -11.09 -24.11 -27.08
CA ILE A 189 -9.64 -24.25 -27.21
C ILE A 189 -9.04 -23.21 -28.18
N ASP A 190 -9.81 -22.70 -29.13
CA ASP A 190 -9.31 -21.71 -30.09
C ASP A 190 -9.26 -20.30 -29.46
N ARG A 191 -10.25 -19.90 -28.67
CA ARG A 191 -10.15 -18.71 -27.79
C ARG A 191 -9.08 -18.87 -26.71
N ALA A 192 -8.90 -20.07 -26.16
CA ALA A 192 -7.81 -20.36 -25.23
C ALA A 192 -6.44 -20.15 -25.88
N ILE A 193 -6.24 -20.63 -27.11
CA ILE A 193 -4.96 -20.46 -27.83
C ILE A 193 -4.75 -19.01 -28.28
N GLU A 194 -5.79 -18.29 -28.72
CA GLU A 194 -5.74 -16.84 -28.99
C GLU A 194 -5.29 -16.06 -27.75
N THR A 195 -5.96 -16.31 -26.62
CA THR A 195 -5.69 -15.68 -25.32
C THR A 195 -4.28 -16.01 -24.81
N TYR A 196 -3.86 -17.27 -24.90
CA TYR A 196 -2.50 -17.69 -24.55
C TYR A 196 -1.45 -16.95 -25.39
N ASN A 197 -1.64 -16.84 -26.71
CA ASN A 197 -0.70 -16.14 -27.59
C ASN A 197 -0.59 -14.66 -27.20
N LEU A 198 -1.70 -13.94 -27.10
CA LEU A 198 -1.69 -12.51 -26.80
C LEU A 198 -1.10 -12.18 -25.41
N MET A 199 -1.33 -13.03 -24.40
CA MET A 199 -0.69 -12.87 -23.09
C MET A 199 0.80 -13.23 -23.10
N SER A 200 1.20 -14.30 -23.78
CA SER A 200 2.62 -14.74 -23.82
C SER A 200 3.50 -13.87 -24.72
N GLU A 201 2.90 -13.17 -25.70
CA GLU A 201 3.55 -12.10 -26.48
C GLU A 201 3.50 -10.73 -25.76
N ARG A 202 2.80 -10.66 -24.61
CA ARG A 202 2.69 -9.50 -23.72
C ARG A 202 1.93 -8.30 -24.31
N TYR A 203 0.88 -8.53 -25.10
CA TYR A 203 -0.05 -7.46 -25.49
C TYR A 203 -0.96 -7.01 -24.34
N PHE A 204 -1.31 -7.93 -23.43
CA PHE A 204 -2.07 -7.64 -22.21
C PHE A 204 -1.75 -8.66 -21.11
N THR A 205 -2.26 -8.42 -19.91
CA THR A 205 -2.34 -9.44 -18.86
C THR A 205 -3.56 -9.25 -17.96
N HIS A 206 -4.19 -10.35 -17.54
CA HIS A 206 -5.25 -10.34 -16.52
C HIS A 206 -4.70 -9.97 -15.13
N ALA A 207 -5.59 -9.54 -14.23
CA ALA A 207 -5.21 -9.17 -12.87
C ALA A 207 -4.76 -10.38 -12.03
N SER A 208 -4.04 -10.10 -10.92
CA SER A 208 -3.38 -11.13 -10.12
C SER A 208 -4.28 -12.29 -9.64
N PRO A 209 -5.52 -12.08 -9.16
CA PRO A 209 -6.40 -13.18 -8.76
C PRO A 209 -6.74 -14.13 -9.91
N THR A 210 -6.94 -13.59 -11.12
CA THR A 210 -7.13 -14.41 -12.33
C THR A 210 -5.90 -15.28 -12.60
N LEU A 211 -4.69 -14.71 -12.54
CA LEU A 211 -3.44 -15.44 -12.76
C LEU A 211 -3.19 -16.52 -11.68
N PHE A 212 -3.55 -16.23 -10.43
CA PHE A 212 -3.44 -17.19 -9.32
C PHE A 212 -4.44 -18.35 -9.44
N ASN A 213 -5.72 -18.04 -9.73
CA ASN A 213 -6.83 -18.94 -9.42
C ASN A 213 -7.56 -19.52 -10.65
N ALA A 214 -7.33 -19.01 -11.87
CA ALA A 214 -7.92 -19.59 -13.08
C ALA A 214 -7.46 -21.05 -13.26
N GLY A 215 -8.42 -21.94 -13.56
CA GLY A 215 -8.21 -23.38 -13.66
C GLY A 215 -8.00 -24.13 -12.33
N THR A 216 -8.12 -23.46 -11.18
CA THR A 216 -8.01 -24.10 -9.83
C THR A 216 -9.40 -24.47 -9.27
N PRO A 217 -9.52 -25.31 -8.21
CA PRO A 217 -10.81 -25.80 -7.73
C PRO A 217 -11.81 -24.73 -7.23
N HIS A 218 -11.34 -23.56 -6.83
CA HIS A 218 -12.18 -22.42 -6.42
C HIS A 218 -11.71 -21.16 -7.14
N PRO A 219 -12.09 -20.98 -8.42
CA PRO A 219 -11.54 -19.94 -9.29
C PRO A 219 -12.14 -18.57 -8.96
N GLN A 220 -11.68 -17.93 -7.87
CA GLN A 220 -12.02 -16.54 -7.59
C GLN A 220 -11.08 -15.63 -8.42
N LEU A 221 -11.62 -15.00 -9.46
CA LEU A 221 -10.86 -14.29 -10.51
C LEU A 221 -11.00 -12.77 -10.44
N SER A 222 -12.10 -12.27 -9.89
CA SER A 222 -12.39 -10.83 -9.70
C SER A 222 -11.45 -10.18 -8.68
N SER A 223 -11.13 -8.90 -8.82
CA SER A 223 -10.05 -8.26 -8.05
C SER A 223 -10.49 -7.34 -6.92
N CYS A 224 -11.70 -6.78 -7.01
CA CYS A 224 -12.23 -5.80 -6.07
C CYS A 224 -13.75 -5.97 -5.91
N PHE A 225 -14.22 -5.62 -4.71
CA PHE A 225 -15.62 -5.69 -4.32
C PHE A 225 -16.08 -4.36 -3.72
N LEU A 226 -17.29 -3.91 -4.04
CA LEU A 226 -17.91 -2.72 -3.42
C LEU A 226 -19.09 -3.17 -2.54
N VAL A 227 -18.96 -2.94 -1.25
CA VAL A 227 -19.95 -3.29 -0.23
C VAL A 227 -20.63 -2.01 0.24
N THR A 228 -21.96 -2.02 0.30
CA THR A 228 -22.73 -1.06 1.09
C THR A 228 -23.09 -1.70 2.42
N MET A 229 -22.85 -0.98 3.53
CA MET A 229 -23.26 -1.38 4.87
C MET A 229 -24.78 -1.66 4.90
N LYS A 230 -25.17 -2.89 5.27
CA LYS A 230 -26.55 -3.37 5.08
C LYS A 230 -27.61 -2.53 5.80
N ASP A 231 -27.35 -2.13 7.06
CA ASP A 231 -28.28 -1.39 7.92
C ASP A 231 -27.55 -0.73 9.10
N ASP A 232 -28.16 0.29 9.71
CA ASP A 232 -27.72 1.01 10.92
C ASP A 232 -28.11 0.26 12.22
N SER A 233 -27.81 -1.03 12.24
CA SER A 233 -28.07 -1.96 13.34
C SER A 233 -26.89 -2.91 13.57
N ILE A 234 -26.81 -3.51 14.77
CA ILE A 234 -25.74 -4.47 15.10
C ILE A 234 -25.78 -5.69 14.14
N GLU A 235 -26.97 -6.12 13.74
CA GLU A 235 -27.14 -7.22 12.78
C GLU A 235 -26.59 -6.82 11.40
N GLY A 236 -27.01 -5.67 10.85
CA GLY A 236 -26.49 -5.14 9.59
C GLY A 236 -24.97 -4.94 9.58
N ILE A 237 -24.42 -4.41 10.69
CA ILE A 237 -22.98 -4.19 10.87
C ILE A 237 -22.19 -5.52 10.88
N TYR A 238 -22.68 -6.54 11.58
CA TYR A 238 -21.97 -7.82 11.71
C TYR A 238 -22.14 -8.73 10.49
N ASP A 239 -23.28 -8.70 9.80
CA ASP A 239 -23.42 -9.39 8.51
C ASP A 239 -22.56 -8.73 7.41
N THR A 240 -22.46 -7.39 7.41
CA THR A 240 -21.52 -6.66 6.54
C THR A 240 -20.06 -7.05 6.85
N LEU A 241 -19.70 -7.21 8.13
CA LEU A 241 -18.36 -7.64 8.56
C LEU A 241 -18.05 -9.08 8.11
N LYS A 242 -19.03 -9.99 8.23
CA LYS A 242 -18.98 -11.38 7.76
C LYS A 242 -18.80 -11.45 6.24
N THR A 243 -19.53 -10.63 5.48
CA THR A 243 -19.34 -10.47 4.04
C THR A 243 -17.92 -10.01 3.71
N CYS A 244 -17.39 -9.00 4.43
CA CYS A 244 -16.01 -8.54 4.25
C CYS A 244 -14.97 -9.62 4.59
N ALA A 245 -15.19 -10.42 5.62
CA ALA A 245 -14.31 -11.52 5.99
C ALA A 245 -14.29 -12.64 4.93
N LEU A 246 -15.46 -13.00 4.36
CA LEU A 246 -15.56 -13.99 3.29
C LEU A 246 -14.86 -13.53 1.99
N ILE A 247 -15.00 -12.25 1.64
CA ILE A 247 -14.30 -11.65 0.49
C ILE A 247 -12.78 -11.59 0.71
N SER A 248 -12.31 -11.15 1.88
CA SER A 248 -10.87 -11.08 2.18
C SER A 248 -10.23 -12.47 2.18
N LYS A 249 -10.93 -13.50 2.68
CA LYS A 249 -10.47 -14.90 2.67
C LYS A 249 -10.10 -15.38 1.26
N THR A 250 -10.79 -14.90 0.22
CA THR A 250 -10.53 -15.24 -1.18
C THR A 250 -9.67 -14.21 -1.93
N ALA A 251 -8.97 -13.34 -1.21
CA ALA A 251 -8.03 -12.33 -1.71
C ALA A 251 -8.62 -11.11 -2.45
N GLY A 252 -9.93 -10.86 -2.30
CA GLY A 252 -10.59 -9.64 -2.79
C GLY A 252 -10.23 -8.40 -1.97
N GLY A 253 -9.95 -7.29 -2.64
CA GLY A 253 -9.87 -5.96 -2.00
C GLY A 253 -11.27 -5.33 -1.89
N ILE A 254 -11.53 -4.55 -0.83
CA ILE A 254 -12.89 -4.06 -0.54
C ILE A 254 -12.94 -2.53 -0.51
N GLY A 255 -13.96 -1.95 -1.14
CA GLY A 255 -14.46 -0.62 -0.81
C GLY A 255 -15.77 -0.73 -0.03
N LEU A 256 -15.87 -0.10 1.14
CA LEU A 256 -17.04 -0.18 2.04
C LEU A 256 -17.65 1.21 2.26
N SER A 257 -18.90 1.39 1.83
CA SER A 257 -19.73 2.56 2.18
C SER A 257 -20.32 2.39 3.59
N ILE A 258 -20.17 3.42 4.44
CA ILE A 258 -20.70 3.45 5.82
C ILE A 258 -21.59 4.66 6.14
N HIS A 259 -22.02 5.43 5.13
CA HIS A 259 -22.72 6.72 5.27
C HIS A 259 -24.05 6.67 6.04
N ASN A 260 -24.58 5.48 6.25
CA ASN A 260 -25.84 5.21 6.95
C ASN A 260 -25.68 4.96 8.46
N ILE A 261 -24.48 4.65 8.96
CA ILE A 261 -24.27 4.36 10.39
C ILE A 261 -24.38 5.63 11.24
N ARG A 262 -25.12 5.55 12.35
CA ARG A 262 -25.36 6.69 13.23
C ARG A 262 -24.09 7.17 13.94
N ALA A 263 -23.89 8.48 13.91
CA ALA A 263 -22.76 9.17 14.53
C ALA A 263 -22.78 9.11 16.07
N THR A 264 -21.67 9.51 16.68
CA THR A 264 -21.50 9.59 18.13
C THR A 264 -22.60 10.44 18.79
N GLY A 265 -23.13 9.96 19.92
CA GLY A 265 -24.15 10.68 20.69
C GLY A 265 -25.57 10.64 20.10
N SER A 266 -25.82 9.94 18.99
CA SER A 266 -27.19 9.67 18.52
C SER A 266 -27.86 8.58 19.35
N TYR A 267 -29.18 8.71 19.54
CA TYR A 267 -29.97 7.82 20.37
C TYR A 267 -30.07 6.38 19.81
N ILE A 268 -30.20 5.41 20.70
CA ILE A 268 -30.47 4.00 20.36
C ILE A 268 -31.81 3.59 20.99
N ALA A 269 -32.85 3.56 20.17
CA ALA A 269 -34.14 3.00 20.53
C ALA A 269 -33.99 1.51 20.92
N GLY A 270 -34.75 1.07 21.92
CA GLY A 270 -34.68 -0.28 22.48
C GLY A 270 -33.69 -0.41 23.66
N THR A 271 -32.45 0.08 23.53
CA THR A 271 -31.47 0.03 24.64
C THR A 271 -31.49 1.26 25.55
N ASN A 272 -32.15 2.36 25.13
CA ASN A 272 -32.18 3.65 25.82
C ASN A 272 -30.77 4.24 26.07
N GLY A 273 -29.83 3.90 25.19
CA GLY A 273 -28.45 4.38 25.22
C GLY A 273 -28.14 5.36 24.08
N TYR A 274 -26.86 5.75 24.00
CA TYR A 274 -26.32 6.60 22.93
C TYR A 274 -25.23 5.85 22.15
N SER A 275 -25.10 6.16 20.87
CA SER A 275 -24.09 5.58 19.98
C SER A 275 -22.69 6.07 20.33
N ASN A 276 -21.71 5.17 20.25
CA ASN A 276 -20.29 5.48 20.32
C ASN A 276 -19.69 5.87 18.94
N GLY A 277 -20.55 6.05 17.92
CA GLY A 277 -20.17 6.45 16.57
C GLY A 277 -19.47 5.38 15.76
N ILE A 278 -18.94 5.78 14.60
CA ILE A 278 -18.27 4.86 13.66
C ILE A 278 -16.89 4.37 14.15
N ILE A 279 -16.25 5.07 15.08
CA ILE A 279 -14.84 4.83 15.44
C ILE A 279 -14.62 3.45 16.10
N PRO A 280 -15.43 2.98 17.09
CA PRO A 280 -15.28 1.63 17.63
C PRO A 280 -15.65 0.54 16.63
N MET A 281 -16.66 0.77 15.78
CA MET A 281 -17.04 -0.15 14.70
C MET A 281 -15.86 -0.37 13.76
N LEU A 282 -15.20 0.70 13.30
CA LEU A 282 -14.08 0.61 12.38
C LEU A 282 -12.85 -0.08 13.00
N ARG A 283 -12.68 -0.07 14.32
CA ARG A 283 -11.66 -0.90 14.99
C ARG A 283 -11.96 -2.40 14.93
N VAL A 284 -13.23 -2.81 14.90
CA VAL A 284 -13.60 -4.21 14.61
C VAL A 284 -13.21 -4.58 13.18
N TYR A 285 -13.58 -3.76 12.19
CA TYR A 285 -13.20 -3.97 10.78
C TYR A 285 -11.68 -4.01 10.58
N ASN A 286 -10.92 -3.14 11.26
CA ASN A 286 -9.46 -3.13 11.26
C ASN A 286 -8.88 -4.48 11.76
N ASN A 287 -9.38 -4.97 12.89
CA ASN A 287 -8.93 -6.24 13.46
C ASN A 287 -9.32 -7.43 12.59
N THR A 288 -10.47 -7.40 11.92
CA THR A 288 -10.85 -8.40 10.91
C THR A 288 -9.96 -8.38 9.68
N ALA A 289 -9.56 -7.19 9.18
CA ALA A 289 -8.62 -7.07 8.07
C ALA A 289 -7.25 -7.70 8.39
N ARG A 290 -6.75 -7.49 9.62
CA ARG A 290 -5.52 -8.12 10.13
C ARG A 290 -5.64 -9.62 10.35
N TYR A 291 -6.81 -10.10 10.79
CA TYR A 291 -7.05 -11.51 11.09
C TYR A 291 -7.19 -12.36 9.82
N VAL A 292 -7.82 -11.82 8.78
CA VAL A 292 -8.04 -12.52 7.51
C VAL A 292 -6.97 -12.15 6.47
N ASP A 293 -5.69 -12.36 6.85
CA ASP A 293 -4.54 -12.26 5.94
C ASP A 293 -4.50 -13.48 4.99
N GLN A 294 -4.17 -13.24 3.72
CA GLN A 294 -4.70 -14.03 2.61
C GLN A 294 -3.77 -15.19 2.28
N GLY A 295 -4.11 -16.38 2.79
CA GLY A 295 -3.49 -17.65 2.39
C GLY A 295 -2.01 -17.78 2.76
N GLY A 296 -1.59 -17.20 3.90
CA GLY A 296 -0.18 -17.16 4.32
C GLY A 296 0.56 -15.96 3.74
N ASN A 297 -0.01 -14.75 3.93
CA ASN A 297 0.58 -13.47 3.55
C ASN A 297 0.94 -13.36 2.06
N LYS A 298 0.17 -14.00 1.16
CA LYS A 298 0.31 -13.78 -0.29
C LYS A 298 -0.03 -12.33 -0.67
N ARG A 299 -0.98 -11.74 0.06
CA ARG A 299 -1.48 -10.36 -0.04
C ARG A 299 -2.20 -10.04 1.29
N PRO A 300 -1.94 -8.92 1.98
CA PRO A 300 -2.68 -8.58 3.20
C PRO A 300 -4.16 -8.25 2.93
N GLY A 301 -5.02 -8.49 3.91
CA GLY A 301 -6.41 -7.99 3.90
C GLY A 301 -6.43 -6.46 3.90
N ALA A 302 -7.19 -5.84 3.00
CA ALA A 302 -7.20 -4.40 2.79
C ALA A 302 -8.59 -3.88 2.40
N PHE A 303 -9.15 -3.00 3.23
CA PHE A 303 -10.44 -2.34 3.00
C PHE A 303 -10.24 -0.82 2.93
N ALA A 304 -10.88 -0.15 1.96
CA ALA A 304 -11.05 1.30 1.93
C ALA A 304 -12.46 1.65 2.45
N ILE A 305 -12.52 2.48 3.47
CA ILE A 305 -13.77 2.96 4.08
C ILE A 305 -14.14 4.29 3.44
N TYR A 306 -15.38 4.40 2.96
CA TYR A 306 -15.93 5.59 2.31
C TYR A 306 -16.89 6.31 3.26
N LEU A 307 -16.67 7.62 3.44
CA LEU A 307 -17.54 8.50 4.22
C LEU A 307 -17.84 9.81 3.47
N GLU A 308 -19.08 10.29 3.47
CA GLU A 308 -19.43 11.62 2.96
C GLU A 308 -19.07 12.72 3.99
N PRO A 309 -18.56 13.89 3.55
CA PRO A 309 -17.99 14.90 4.46
C PRO A 309 -19.00 15.62 5.36
N TRP A 310 -20.31 15.34 5.25
CA TRP A 310 -21.34 15.86 6.15
C TRP A 310 -21.57 15.01 7.40
N HIS A 311 -20.97 13.82 7.50
CA HIS A 311 -21.17 12.94 8.65
C HIS A 311 -20.59 13.54 9.94
N ALA A 312 -21.30 13.45 11.08
CA ALA A 312 -20.87 14.16 12.30
C ALA A 312 -19.54 13.68 12.92
N ASP A 313 -19.16 12.40 12.71
CA ASP A 313 -17.87 11.83 13.13
C ASP A 313 -16.71 12.09 12.12
N ILE A 314 -16.88 13.01 11.15
CA ILE A 314 -15.92 13.18 10.03
C ILE A 314 -14.51 13.62 10.47
N PHE A 315 -14.38 14.42 11.54
CA PHE A 315 -13.05 14.86 12.00
C PHE A 315 -12.28 13.69 12.63
N GLU A 316 -12.98 12.88 13.40
CA GLU A 316 -12.49 11.70 14.09
C GLU A 316 -12.12 10.60 13.06
N PHE A 317 -12.87 10.49 11.96
CA PHE A 317 -12.57 9.62 10.81
C PHE A 317 -11.25 9.98 10.10
N LEU A 318 -10.99 11.27 9.87
CA LEU A 318 -9.74 11.75 9.24
C LEU A 318 -8.49 11.42 10.08
N ASP A 319 -8.67 11.30 11.39
CA ASP A 319 -7.61 11.04 12.36
C ASP A 319 -7.23 9.55 12.48
N LEU A 320 -8.09 8.61 12.04
CA LEU A 320 -7.95 7.16 12.25
C LEU A 320 -6.62 6.55 11.79
N ARG A 321 -5.99 7.13 10.76
CA ARG A 321 -4.73 6.64 10.16
C ARG A 321 -3.49 7.39 10.65
N LYS A 322 -3.62 8.45 11.45
CA LYS A 322 -2.47 9.23 11.95
C LYS A 322 -1.58 8.40 12.85
N ASN A 323 -0.28 8.64 12.79
CA ASN A 323 0.70 7.87 13.56
C ASN A 323 0.67 8.22 15.06
N HIS A 324 0.43 9.49 15.40
CA HIS A 324 0.26 9.95 16.78
C HIS A 324 -1.21 9.89 17.24
N GLY A 325 -1.43 10.11 18.53
CA GLY A 325 -2.74 10.05 19.19
C GLY A 325 -2.95 8.78 20.01
N LYS A 326 -4.19 8.56 20.46
CA LYS A 326 -4.60 7.43 21.30
C LYS A 326 -4.94 6.20 20.45
N GLU A 327 -4.39 5.03 20.77
CA GLU A 327 -4.64 3.76 20.04
C GLU A 327 -6.11 3.31 20.07
N GLU A 328 -6.89 3.76 21.05
CA GLU A 328 -8.31 3.45 21.18
C GLU A 328 -9.16 4.06 20.05
N VAL A 329 -8.61 5.05 19.32
CA VAL A 329 -9.23 5.77 18.20
C VAL A 329 -8.34 5.75 16.94
N ARG A 330 -7.66 4.62 16.70
CA ARG A 330 -6.84 4.37 15.50
C ARG A 330 -7.19 3.05 14.81
N ALA A 331 -7.10 3.05 13.49
CA ALA A 331 -7.39 1.93 12.60
C ALA A 331 -6.48 2.01 11.36
N ARG A 332 -5.17 1.76 11.56
CA ARG A 332 -4.12 2.02 10.56
C ARG A 332 -3.99 0.94 9.48
N ASP A 333 -4.65 -0.20 9.64
CA ASP A 333 -4.72 -1.27 8.64
C ASP A 333 -5.85 -1.02 7.62
N LEU A 334 -6.78 -0.11 7.94
CA LEU A 334 -7.81 0.39 7.02
C LEU A 334 -7.32 1.61 6.23
N PHE A 335 -7.79 1.72 4.99
CA PHE A 335 -7.66 2.92 4.17
C PHE A 335 -8.93 3.76 4.26
N PHE A 336 -8.81 5.07 4.00
CA PHE A 336 -9.93 6.01 4.15
C PHE A 336 -10.10 6.84 2.88
N ALA A 337 -11.35 7.10 2.52
CA ALA A 337 -11.75 7.79 1.31
C ALA A 337 -12.94 8.71 1.60
N LEU A 338 -12.95 9.89 0.97
CA LEU A 338 -14.07 10.81 1.00
C LEU A 338 -14.93 10.66 -0.25
N TRP A 339 -16.24 10.58 -0.06
CA TRP A 339 -17.24 10.59 -1.13
C TRP A 339 -17.89 11.98 -1.16
N ILE A 340 -17.35 12.87 -1.99
CA ILE A 340 -17.54 14.32 -1.86
C ILE A 340 -18.65 14.82 -2.80
N PRO A 341 -19.75 15.41 -2.29
CA PRO A 341 -20.72 16.13 -3.11
C PRO A 341 -20.15 17.49 -3.58
N ASP A 342 -20.58 17.95 -4.75
CA ASP A 342 -20.20 19.24 -5.35
C ASP A 342 -20.46 20.40 -4.36
N LEU A 343 -21.58 20.34 -3.60
CA LEU A 343 -21.95 21.33 -2.59
C LEU A 343 -20.89 21.54 -1.50
N PHE A 344 -20.12 20.51 -1.12
CA PHE A 344 -19.03 20.70 -0.15
C PHE A 344 -17.92 21.56 -0.75
N MET A 345 -17.53 21.29 -1.99
CA MET A 345 -16.51 22.05 -2.71
C MET A 345 -16.97 23.49 -2.96
N GLU A 346 -18.25 23.71 -3.31
CA GLU A 346 -18.87 25.03 -3.39
C GLU A 346 -18.77 25.80 -2.07
N ARG A 347 -19.20 25.20 -0.95
CA ARG A 347 -19.17 25.84 0.39
C ARG A 347 -17.73 26.15 0.83
N VAL A 348 -16.74 25.29 0.52
CA VAL A 348 -15.32 25.55 0.80
C VAL A 348 -14.79 26.74 -0.01
N GLU A 349 -15.09 26.83 -1.31
CA GLU A 349 -14.65 27.95 -2.16
C GLU A 349 -15.32 29.28 -1.76
N GLN A 350 -16.60 29.24 -1.40
CA GLN A 350 -17.38 30.41 -0.97
C GLN A 350 -17.10 30.84 0.47
N ASN A 351 -16.28 30.09 1.22
CA ASN A 351 -16.07 30.23 2.67
C ASN A 351 -17.40 30.23 3.46
N GLY A 352 -18.34 29.38 3.06
CA GLY A 352 -19.62 29.18 3.72
C GLY A 352 -19.55 28.19 4.88
N ASP A 353 -20.66 28.10 5.62
CA ASP A 353 -20.84 27.11 6.67
C ASP A 353 -21.17 25.71 6.11
N TRP A 354 -20.85 24.70 6.92
CA TRP A 354 -21.06 23.29 6.64
C TRP A 354 -21.70 22.61 7.87
N PRO A 355 -23.02 22.33 7.84
CA PRO A 355 -23.68 21.57 8.88
C PRO A 355 -23.27 20.09 8.82
N LEU A 356 -22.98 19.51 9.98
CA LEU A 356 -22.71 18.09 10.13
C LEU A 356 -23.93 17.38 10.73
N PHE A 357 -24.32 16.27 10.12
CA PHE A 357 -25.50 15.50 10.46
C PHE A 357 -25.17 14.07 10.90
N CYS A 358 -26.10 13.46 11.65
CA CYS A 358 -26.17 12.01 11.76
C CYS A 358 -27.19 11.47 10.75
N PRO A 359 -26.92 10.37 10.02
CA PRO A 359 -27.87 9.79 9.06
C PRO A 359 -29.19 9.32 9.70
N ALA A 360 -29.20 8.97 10.99
CA ALA A 360 -30.45 8.65 11.71
C ALA A 360 -31.33 9.88 12.00
N GLU A 361 -30.79 11.09 11.90
CA GLU A 361 -31.48 12.37 12.12
C GLU A 361 -31.76 13.11 10.79
N ALA A 362 -30.86 12.94 9.80
CA ALA A 362 -30.95 13.44 8.43
C ALA A 362 -30.82 12.27 7.41
N PRO A 363 -31.85 11.40 7.29
CA PRO A 363 -31.78 10.20 6.44
C PRO A 363 -31.78 10.52 4.95
N GLY A 364 -31.37 9.55 4.13
CA GLY A 364 -31.46 9.63 2.66
C GLY A 364 -30.40 10.49 1.97
N LEU A 365 -29.57 11.27 2.68
CA LEU A 365 -28.49 12.07 2.07
C LEU A 365 -27.50 11.24 1.22
N HIS A 366 -27.29 9.97 1.55
CA HIS A 366 -26.47 9.04 0.76
C HIS A 366 -27.22 8.27 -0.35
N GLU A 367 -28.54 8.46 -0.45
CA GLU A 367 -29.39 7.87 -1.49
C GLU A 367 -29.65 8.83 -2.67
N VAL A 368 -29.29 10.11 -2.54
CA VAL A 368 -29.43 11.15 -3.57
C VAL A 368 -28.08 11.82 -3.91
N TYR A 369 -27.99 12.45 -5.08
CA TYR A 369 -26.79 13.17 -5.55
C TYR A 369 -27.17 14.43 -6.33
N GLY A 370 -26.22 15.32 -6.60
CA GLY A 370 -26.42 16.55 -7.37
C GLY A 370 -27.47 17.49 -6.74
N ASP A 371 -28.41 17.96 -7.56
CA ASP A 371 -29.39 18.96 -7.14
C ASP A 371 -30.40 18.41 -6.11
N GLU A 372 -30.82 17.15 -6.23
CA GLU A 372 -31.64 16.45 -5.22
C GLU A 372 -30.94 16.37 -3.86
N PHE A 373 -29.63 16.11 -3.86
CA PHE A 373 -28.81 16.16 -2.64
C PHE A 373 -28.77 17.57 -2.06
N LYS A 374 -28.59 18.59 -2.89
CA LYS A 374 -28.52 20.00 -2.46
C LYS A 374 -29.82 20.46 -1.83
N GLU A 375 -30.97 20.16 -2.45
CA GLU A 375 -32.29 20.46 -1.89
C GLU A 375 -32.53 19.75 -0.55
N LEU A 376 -32.21 18.45 -0.44
CA LEU A 376 -32.40 17.68 0.79
C LEU A 376 -31.46 18.14 1.92
N PHE A 377 -30.21 18.44 1.59
CA PHE A 377 -29.20 18.95 2.52
C PHE A 377 -29.59 20.32 3.08
N GLU A 378 -29.92 21.27 2.21
CA GLU A 378 -30.34 22.60 2.63
C GLU A 378 -31.69 22.58 3.38
N LYS A 379 -32.57 21.62 3.09
CA LYS A 379 -33.79 21.40 3.88
C LYS A 379 -33.44 21.01 5.32
N TYR A 380 -32.54 20.04 5.53
CA TYR A 380 -32.14 19.62 6.88
C TYR A 380 -31.31 20.68 7.63
N GLU A 381 -30.58 21.53 6.90
CA GLU A 381 -29.95 22.74 7.42
C GLU A 381 -31.00 23.75 7.92
N LYS A 382 -32.02 24.06 7.11
CA LYS A 382 -33.14 24.96 7.46
C LYS A 382 -34.05 24.42 8.57
N GLU A 383 -34.21 23.09 8.67
CA GLU A 383 -34.91 22.41 9.76
C GLU A 383 -34.07 22.29 11.06
N GLY A 384 -32.81 22.75 11.06
CA GLY A 384 -31.97 22.77 12.26
C GLY A 384 -31.47 21.39 12.72
N ARG A 385 -31.43 20.39 11.84
CA ARG A 385 -31.07 18.99 12.21
C ARG A 385 -29.57 18.74 12.42
N ALA A 386 -28.73 19.76 12.27
CA ALA A 386 -27.28 19.63 12.38
C ALA A 386 -26.86 19.36 13.83
N LYS A 387 -26.02 18.35 14.06
CA LYS A 387 -25.38 18.12 15.37
C LYS A 387 -24.36 19.22 15.71
N ARG A 388 -23.70 19.75 14.68
CA ARG A 388 -22.65 20.79 14.77
C ARG A 388 -22.48 21.44 13.39
N THR A 389 -22.53 22.75 13.32
CA THR A 389 -22.11 23.49 12.11
C THR A 389 -20.65 23.93 12.27
N VAL A 390 -19.86 23.86 11.19
CA VAL A 390 -18.48 24.35 11.13
C VAL A 390 -18.27 25.15 9.85
N PRO A 391 -17.33 26.12 9.79
CA PRO A 391 -16.92 26.71 8.52
C PRO A 391 -16.38 25.61 7.60
N ALA A 392 -16.83 25.55 6.34
CA ALA A 392 -16.46 24.47 5.42
C ALA A 392 -14.93 24.35 5.25
N GLN A 393 -14.23 25.49 5.23
CA GLN A 393 -12.76 25.53 5.16
C GLN A 393 -12.08 24.89 6.40
N LYS A 394 -12.70 24.88 7.58
CA LYS A 394 -12.14 24.21 8.77
C LYS A 394 -12.08 22.69 8.57
N LEU A 395 -13.10 22.09 7.96
CA LEU A 395 -13.07 20.68 7.59
C LEU A 395 -12.07 20.45 6.45
N TRP A 396 -12.01 21.35 5.46
CA TRP A 396 -11.04 21.28 4.37
C TRP A 396 -9.59 21.20 4.86
N TYR A 397 -9.18 22.07 5.80
CA TYR A 397 -7.81 22.03 6.35
C TYR A 397 -7.52 20.69 7.06
N ALA A 398 -8.46 20.13 7.83
CA ALA A 398 -8.29 18.82 8.46
C ALA A 398 -8.12 17.67 7.44
N VAL A 399 -8.79 17.75 6.28
CA VAL A 399 -8.58 16.80 5.17
C VAL A 399 -7.16 16.91 4.62
N LEU A 400 -6.66 18.13 4.40
CA LEU A 400 -5.31 18.34 3.87
C LEU A 400 -4.22 17.94 4.87
N GLU A 401 -4.41 18.21 6.16
CA GLU A 401 -3.51 17.78 7.23
C GLU A 401 -3.37 16.25 7.28
N ALA A 402 -4.51 15.52 7.25
CA ALA A 402 -4.50 14.07 7.18
C ALA A 402 -3.74 13.56 5.94
N GLN A 403 -3.92 14.22 4.78
CA GLN A 403 -3.23 13.84 3.52
C GLN A 403 -1.72 14.07 3.59
N VAL A 404 -1.27 15.19 4.17
CA VAL A 404 0.16 15.49 4.36
C VAL A 404 0.81 14.51 5.35
N GLU A 405 0.10 14.13 6.41
CA GLU A 405 0.59 13.18 7.42
C GLU A 405 0.60 11.72 6.95
N THR A 406 -0.41 11.27 6.18
CA THR A 406 -0.71 9.84 5.98
C THR A 406 -0.85 9.40 4.52
N GLY A 407 -0.97 10.33 3.57
CA GLY A 407 -1.34 10.04 2.18
C GLY A 407 -2.83 9.76 1.95
N ASN A 408 -3.65 9.79 3.01
CA ASN A 408 -5.10 9.55 3.04
C ASN A 408 -5.83 10.76 3.69
N PRO A 409 -7.13 10.98 3.47
CA PRO A 409 -8.03 10.15 2.68
C PRO A 409 -7.87 10.35 1.16
N PHE A 410 -8.33 9.36 0.41
CA PHE A 410 -8.55 9.45 -1.03
C PHE A 410 -9.68 10.46 -1.33
N MET A 411 -9.66 11.08 -2.51
CA MET A 411 -10.60 12.13 -2.92
C MET A 411 -11.41 11.69 -4.14
N LEU A 412 -12.71 11.46 -3.95
CA LEU A 412 -13.63 11.10 -5.02
C LEU A 412 -14.86 12.01 -4.99
N TYR A 413 -15.37 12.37 -6.16
CA TYR A 413 -16.47 13.31 -6.32
C TYR A 413 -17.76 12.56 -6.65
N LYS A 414 -18.62 12.40 -5.64
CA LYS A 414 -19.90 11.69 -5.65
C LYS A 414 -20.75 12.05 -6.86
N ASP A 415 -20.84 13.35 -7.14
CA ASP A 415 -21.72 13.86 -8.18
C ASP A 415 -21.13 13.64 -9.58
N ALA A 416 -19.83 13.85 -9.79
CA ALA A 416 -19.16 13.52 -11.05
C ALA A 416 -19.19 12.01 -11.35
N ALA A 417 -19.15 11.17 -10.32
CA ALA A 417 -19.29 9.72 -10.43
C ALA A 417 -20.73 9.31 -10.84
N ASN A 418 -21.75 9.82 -10.14
CA ASN A 418 -23.15 9.46 -10.38
C ASN A 418 -23.73 10.10 -11.66
N LYS A 419 -23.48 11.39 -11.91
CA LYS A 419 -23.95 12.10 -13.11
C LYS A 419 -23.49 11.39 -14.40
N LYS A 420 -22.29 10.78 -14.37
CA LYS A 420 -21.55 10.22 -15.52
C LYS A 420 -21.21 8.73 -15.39
N SER A 421 -22.13 7.92 -14.86
CA SER A 421 -22.06 6.45 -14.89
C SER A 421 -23.17 5.86 -15.74
N ASN A 422 -22.85 4.83 -16.53
CA ASN A 422 -23.86 4.08 -17.29
C ASN A 422 -24.78 3.22 -16.39
N GLN A 423 -24.43 3.06 -15.11
CA GLN A 423 -25.25 2.38 -14.11
C GLN A 423 -26.21 3.33 -13.35
N LYS A 424 -26.31 4.61 -13.72
CA LYS A 424 -27.12 5.60 -12.99
C LYS A 424 -28.63 5.32 -12.92
N ASN A 425 -29.15 4.37 -13.71
CA ASN A 425 -30.53 3.89 -13.64
C ASN A 425 -30.77 2.91 -12.48
N LEU A 426 -29.72 2.36 -11.85
CA LEU A 426 -29.84 1.44 -10.71
C LEU A 426 -30.14 2.15 -9.39
N GLY A 427 -29.75 3.42 -9.28
CA GLY A 427 -29.81 4.24 -8.07
C GLY A 427 -28.46 4.90 -7.78
N THR A 428 -28.36 5.59 -6.65
CA THR A 428 -27.14 6.32 -6.27
C THR A 428 -25.99 5.38 -5.91
N ILE A 429 -24.85 5.58 -6.57
CA ILE A 429 -23.56 4.96 -6.28
C ILE A 429 -22.95 5.64 -5.05
N LYS A 430 -22.54 4.84 -4.07
CA LYS A 430 -22.21 5.27 -2.70
C LYS A 430 -20.72 5.22 -2.38
N SER A 431 -19.90 4.57 -3.20
CA SER A 431 -18.48 4.37 -2.94
C SER A 431 -17.73 4.03 -4.23
N SER A 432 -16.42 3.88 -4.10
CA SER A 432 -15.55 3.19 -5.06
C SER A 432 -14.89 1.98 -4.37
N ASN A 433 -14.03 1.24 -5.07
CA ASN A 433 -13.28 0.11 -4.53
C ASN A 433 -12.08 0.54 -3.65
N LEU A 434 -11.25 -0.44 -3.26
CA LEU A 434 -9.98 -0.23 -2.57
C LEU A 434 -9.01 0.73 -3.31
N CYS A 435 -8.99 0.71 -4.64
CA CYS A 435 -7.99 1.40 -5.46
C CYS A 435 -8.52 2.64 -6.21
N THR A 436 -9.77 3.05 -5.98
CA THR A 436 -10.42 4.29 -6.48
C THR A 436 -10.70 4.38 -7.98
N GLU A 437 -10.60 3.28 -8.73
CA GLU A 437 -10.91 3.21 -10.17
C GLU A 437 -12.32 2.68 -10.50
N ILE A 438 -13.02 2.03 -9.56
CA ILE A 438 -14.30 1.35 -9.82
C ILE A 438 -15.49 2.16 -9.33
N ILE A 439 -16.48 2.38 -10.19
CA ILE A 439 -17.67 3.22 -9.93
C ILE A 439 -18.91 2.41 -10.30
N GLU A 440 -19.20 1.41 -9.47
CA GLU A 440 -20.29 0.46 -9.64
C GLU A 440 -21.34 0.61 -8.53
N TYR A 441 -22.61 0.38 -8.86
CA TYR A 441 -23.71 0.39 -7.90
C TYR A 441 -23.59 -0.74 -6.86
N SER A 442 -23.92 -0.43 -5.60
CA SER A 442 -24.04 -1.43 -4.54
C SER A 442 -25.17 -1.10 -3.57
N SER A 443 -25.72 -2.12 -2.95
CA SER A 443 -26.86 -2.05 -2.03
C SER A 443 -26.69 -3.10 -0.91
N PRO A 444 -27.58 -3.17 0.10
CA PRO A 444 -27.57 -4.24 1.10
C PRO A 444 -27.66 -5.66 0.49
N ASP A 445 -28.21 -5.77 -0.72
CA ASP A 445 -28.49 -7.00 -1.47
C ASP A 445 -27.47 -7.30 -2.59
N GLU A 446 -26.70 -6.30 -3.01
CA GLU A 446 -25.85 -6.35 -4.21
C GLU A 446 -24.47 -5.75 -3.89
N CYS A 447 -23.46 -6.62 -3.92
CA CYS A 447 -22.06 -6.26 -3.74
C CYS A 447 -21.43 -6.16 -5.13
N ALA A 448 -20.92 -5.00 -5.54
CA ALA A 448 -20.35 -4.87 -6.89
C ALA A 448 -19.03 -5.64 -7.02
N VAL A 449 -18.69 -6.08 -8.23
CA VAL A 449 -17.61 -7.07 -8.48
C VAL A 449 -16.82 -6.70 -9.73
N CYS A 450 -15.57 -6.30 -9.54
CA CYS A 450 -14.76 -5.86 -10.65
C CYS A 450 -13.83 -6.95 -11.22
N ASN A 451 -13.94 -7.16 -12.53
CA ASN A 451 -13.21 -8.14 -13.33
C ASN A 451 -12.16 -7.39 -14.18
N LEU A 452 -10.86 -7.60 -13.90
CA LEU A 452 -9.78 -6.69 -14.32
C LEU A 452 -8.75 -7.30 -15.29
N ALA A 453 -8.36 -6.54 -16.32
CA ALA A 453 -7.20 -6.81 -17.17
C ALA A 453 -6.54 -5.51 -17.65
N SER A 454 -5.23 -5.56 -17.91
CA SER A 454 -4.43 -4.39 -18.29
C SER A 454 -3.73 -4.58 -19.64
N ILE A 455 -3.92 -3.61 -20.54
CA ILE A 455 -3.29 -3.54 -21.86
C ILE A 455 -1.85 -3.01 -21.73
N ALA A 456 -0.90 -3.66 -22.39
CA ALA A 456 0.51 -3.25 -22.39
C ALA A 456 0.81 -2.30 -23.56
N LEU A 457 0.66 -1.00 -23.33
CA LEU A 457 0.73 0.03 -24.38
C LEU A 457 2.02 0.01 -25.23
N PRO A 458 3.23 -0.31 -24.69
CA PRO A 458 4.44 -0.38 -25.52
C PRO A 458 4.42 -1.50 -26.56
N SER A 459 3.60 -2.54 -26.38
CA SER A 459 3.51 -3.69 -27.29
C SER A 459 2.79 -3.38 -28.61
N PHE A 460 2.23 -2.17 -28.75
CA PHE A 460 1.57 -1.69 -29.96
C PHE A 460 2.44 -0.71 -30.77
N ILE A 461 3.68 -0.46 -30.35
CA ILE A 461 4.62 0.38 -31.08
C ILE A 461 5.39 -0.46 -32.10
N LYS A 462 5.36 -0.03 -33.36
CA LYS A 462 6.01 -0.71 -34.48
C LYS A 462 6.67 0.31 -35.39
N ASN A 463 7.95 0.11 -35.70
CA ASN A 463 8.76 1.01 -36.55
C ASN A 463 8.83 2.49 -36.09
N GLY A 464 8.42 2.82 -34.86
CA GLY A 464 8.31 4.20 -34.37
C GLY A 464 6.90 4.81 -34.48
N GLU A 465 5.91 4.05 -34.95
CA GLU A 465 4.50 4.42 -35.04
C GLU A 465 3.66 3.59 -34.05
N TYR A 466 2.42 4.03 -33.76
CA TYR A 466 1.52 3.37 -32.81
C TYR A 466 0.35 2.68 -33.54
N ASP A 467 0.23 1.35 -33.41
CA ASP A 467 -0.74 0.53 -34.12
C ASP A 467 -2.10 0.50 -33.38
N PHE A 468 -2.90 1.55 -33.59
CA PHE A 468 -4.25 1.66 -33.03
C PHE A 468 -5.19 0.53 -33.48
N LYS A 469 -5.00 -0.03 -34.68
CA LYS A 469 -5.82 -1.17 -35.14
C LYS A 469 -5.49 -2.41 -34.33
N LYS A 470 -4.21 -2.73 -34.13
CA LYS A 470 -3.80 -3.86 -33.29
C LYS A 470 -4.23 -3.67 -31.84
N LEU A 471 -4.24 -2.43 -31.34
CA LEU A 471 -4.81 -2.10 -30.03
C LEU A 471 -6.30 -2.45 -29.95
N HIS A 472 -7.09 -2.00 -30.93
CA HIS A 472 -8.53 -2.31 -31.02
C HIS A 472 -8.78 -3.83 -31.08
N ASP A 473 -8.12 -4.55 -32.00
CA ASP A 473 -8.22 -6.00 -32.16
C ASP A 473 -7.98 -6.74 -30.83
N VAL A 474 -6.93 -6.37 -30.08
CA VAL A 474 -6.61 -7.00 -28.79
C VAL A 474 -7.62 -6.64 -27.71
N VAL A 475 -8.10 -5.39 -27.66
CA VAL A 475 -9.08 -4.96 -26.66
C VAL A 475 -10.41 -5.70 -26.84
N LYS A 476 -10.84 -6.05 -28.06
CA LYS A 476 -12.01 -6.92 -28.27
C LYS A 476 -11.83 -8.28 -27.59
N VAL A 477 -10.67 -8.94 -27.76
CA VAL A 477 -10.37 -10.23 -27.10
C VAL A 477 -10.34 -10.06 -25.57
N VAL A 478 -9.75 -8.99 -25.04
CA VAL A 478 -9.74 -8.73 -23.59
C VAL A 478 -11.15 -8.51 -23.04
N THR A 479 -12.01 -7.81 -23.78
CA THR A 479 -13.42 -7.58 -23.42
C THR A 479 -14.17 -8.91 -23.34
N TYR A 480 -14.01 -9.77 -24.35
CA TYR A 480 -14.60 -11.10 -24.38
C TYR A 480 -14.10 -11.96 -23.19
N ASN A 481 -12.79 -11.98 -22.92
CA ASN A 481 -12.21 -12.72 -21.81
C ASN A 481 -12.74 -12.26 -20.45
N LEU A 482 -12.86 -10.95 -20.22
CA LEU A 482 -13.41 -10.40 -18.98
C LEU A 482 -14.91 -10.70 -18.84
N ASN A 483 -15.67 -10.70 -19.94
CA ASN A 483 -17.07 -11.12 -19.92
C ASN A 483 -17.23 -12.63 -19.62
N ARG A 484 -16.34 -13.50 -20.13
CA ARG A 484 -16.31 -14.93 -19.78
C ARG A 484 -15.94 -15.17 -18.31
N ILE A 485 -15.03 -14.38 -17.75
CA ILE A 485 -14.65 -14.42 -16.33
C ILE A 485 -15.87 -14.25 -15.40
N ILE A 486 -16.90 -13.48 -15.79
CA ILE A 486 -18.14 -13.33 -15.01
C ILE A 486 -18.85 -14.68 -14.84
N ASP A 487 -18.87 -15.52 -15.87
CA ASP A 487 -19.59 -16.79 -15.86
C ASP A 487 -18.83 -17.90 -15.12
N VAL A 488 -17.49 -17.88 -15.15
CA VAL A 488 -16.63 -18.92 -14.55
C VAL A 488 -16.06 -18.56 -13.16
N ASN A 489 -16.29 -17.33 -12.67
CA ASN A 489 -15.78 -16.89 -11.37
C ASN A 489 -16.55 -17.54 -10.19
N TYR A 490 -15.81 -18.06 -9.22
CA TYR A 490 -16.35 -18.46 -7.92
C TYR A 490 -16.62 -17.22 -7.04
N TYR A 491 -17.89 -16.98 -6.69
CA TYR A 491 -18.30 -15.85 -5.85
C TYR A 491 -18.25 -16.22 -4.35
N PRO A 492 -17.60 -15.40 -3.49
CA PRO A 492 -17.51 -15.70 -2.06
C PRO A 492 -18.80 -15.39 -1.28
N VAL A 493 -19.72 -14.60 -1.85
CA VAL A 493 -21.03 -14.21 -1.29
C VAL A 493 -22.07 -14.07 -2.42
N LYS A 494 -23.36 -14.27 -2.11
CA LYS A 494 -24.43 -14.30 -3.13
C LYS A 494 -24.77 -12.92 -3.69
N GLU A 495 -24.60 -11.89 -2.87
CA GLU A 495 -24.78 -10.49 -3.24
C GLU A 495 -23.79 -10.06 -4.36
N ALA A 496 -22.62 -10.71 -4.41
CA ALA A 496 -21.61 -10.50 -5.44
C ALA A 496 -21.97 -11.21 -6.76
N GLU A 497 -22.43 -12.46 -6.67
CA GLU A 497 -22.96 -13.23 -7.80
C GLU A 497 -24.13 -12.50 -8.47
N ARG A 498 -25.14 -12.11 -7.67
CA ARG A 498 -26.32 -11.35 -8.11
C ARG A 498 -25.94 -10.09 -8.87
N SER A 499 -25.06 -9.26 -8.31
CA SER A 499 -24.63 -8.01 -8.93
C SER A 499 -23.91 -8.25 -10.26
N ASN A 500 -22.93 -9.17 -10.28
CA ASN A 500 -22.12 -9.39 -11.49
C ASN A 500 -22.94 -10.02 -12.62
N PHE A 501 -23.90 -10.91 -12.34
CA PHE A 501 -24.80 -11.44 -13.38
C PHE A 501 -25.85 -10.42 -13.86
N ARG A 502 -26.38 -9.54 -12.99
CA ARG A 502 -27.40 -8.54 -13.36
C ARG A 502 -26.83 -7.37 -14.18
N HIS A 503 -25.59 -6.97 -13.92
CA HIS A 503 -24.96 -5.77 -14.49
C HIS A 503 -23.76 -6.06 -15.40
N ARG A 504 -23.11 -7.20 -15.23
CA ARG A 504 -21.93 -7.66 -16.00
C ARG A 504 -20.81 -6.61 -16.20
N PRO A 505 -20.37 -5.85 -15.18
CA PRO A 505 -19.29 -4.87 -15.35
C PRO A 505 -17.93 -5.54 -15.53
N ILE A 506 -17.05 -4.88 -16.30
CA ILE A 506 -15.64 -5.22 -16.44
C ILE A 506 -14.78 -3.95 -16.30
N GLY A 507 -13.49 -4.10 -16.07
CA GLY A 507 -12.53 -3.00 -15.96
C GLY A 507 -11.27 -3.26 -16.78
N ILE A 508 -11.24 -2.71 -17.98
CA ILE A 508 -10.04 -2.68 -18.83
C ILE A 508 -9.21 -1.47 -18.42
N GLY A 509 -7.95 -1.72 -18.08
CA GLY A 509 -6.96 -0.70 -17.76
C GLY A 509 -5.75 -0.77 -18.70
N VAL A 510 -4.72 0.01 -18.39
CA VAL A 510 -3.47 0.08 -19.16
C VAL A 510 -2.26 -0.12 -18.25
N GLN A 511 -1.10 -0.34 -18.84
CA GLN A 511 0.21 -0.24 -18.20
C GLN A 511 1.26 0.25 -19.21
N GLY A 512 2.34 0.86 -18.70
CA GLY A 512 3.46 1.32 -19.53
C GLY A 512 3.16 2.55 -20.40
N LEU A 513 2.28 3.46 -19.98
CA LEU A 513 2.04 4.71 -20.74
C LEU A 513 3.33 5.55 -20.86
N ALA A 514 4.10 5.67 -19.78
CA ALA A 514 5.39 6.36 -19.80
C ALA A 514 6.42 5.65 -20.68
N ASP A 515 6.47 4.31 -20.68
CA ASP A 515 7.31 3.53 -21.60
C ASP A 515 6.93 3.78 -23.06
N ALA A 516 5.64 3.83 -23.38
CA ALA A 516 5.15 4.09 -24.73
C ALA A 516 5.55 5.51 -25.21
N PHE A 517 5.38 6.53 -24.36
CA PHE A 517 5.87 7.88 -24.64
C PHE A 517 7.39 7.93 -24.81
N MET A 518 8.16 7.27 -23.94
CA MET A 518 9.62 7.23 -24.03
C MET A 518 10.12 6.52 -25.28
N ALA A 519 9.47 5.43 -25.70
CA ALA A 519 9.77 4.70 -26.93
C ALA A 519 9.45 5.53 -28.20
N LEU A 520 8.38 6.33 -28.18
CA LEU A 520 8.00 7.27 -29.24
C LEU A 520 8.71 8.64 -29.14
N ARG A 521 9.68 8.79 -28.23
CA ARG A 521 10.45 10.03 -27.97
C ARG A 521 9.63 11.24 -27.52
N LEU A 522 8.43 11.01 -26.99
CA LEU A 522 7.51 12.06 -26.53
C LEU A 522 7.76 12.41 -25.05
N PRO A 523 8.03 13.69 -24.70
CA PRO A 523 7.97 14.16 -23.32
C PRO A 523 6.57 13.97 -22.73
N PHE A 524 6.46 13.54 -21.47
CA PHE A 524 5.17 13.29 -20.83
C PHE A 524 4.26 14.54 -20.76
N ASP A 525 4.86 15.74 -20.77
CA ASP A 525 4.15 17.04 -20.80
C ASP A 525 4.13 17.71 -22.19
N SER A 526 4.26 16.94 -23.26
CA SER A 526 4.14 17.40 -24.65
C SER A 526 2.69 17.38 -25.18
N PRO A 527 2.31 18.28 -26.11
CA PRO A 527 1.04 18.21 -26.83
C PRO A 527 0.83 16.88 -27.56
N GLU A 528 1.91 16.29 -28.08
CA GLU A 528 1.90 15.03 -28.83
C GLU A 528 1.57 13.85 -27.90
N ALA A 529 2.19 13.77 -26.71
CA ALA A 529 1.83 12.80 -25.68
C ALA A 529 0.37 12.97 -25.21
N ARG A 530 -0.12 14.22 -25.15
CA ARG A 530 -1.52 14.52 -24.81
C ARG A 530 -2.51 14.04 -25.87
N HIS A 531 -2.19 14.23 -27.15
CA HIS A 531 -3.02 13.72 -28.24
C HIS A 531 -3.02 12.18 -28.29
N LEU A 532 -1.85 11.55 -28.14
CA LEU A 532 -1.73 10.09 -28.07
C LEU A 532 -2.48 9.50 -26.85
N ASN A 533 -2.48 10.18 -25.70
CA ASN A 533 -3.30 9.82 -24.54
C ASN A 533 -4.80 9.80 -24.88
N VAL A 534 -5.31 10.78 -25.64
CA VAL A 534 -6.71 10.74 -26.13
C VAL A 534 -6.93 9.54 -27.03
N GLN A 535 -6.14 9.40 -28.10
CA GLN A 535 -6.32 8.34 -29.11
C GLN A 535 -6.23 6.91 -28.53
N ILE A 536 -5.34 6.67 -27.57
CA ILE A 536 -5.22 5.37 -26.89
C ILE A 536 -6.50 5.02 -26.12
N PHE A 537 -7.00 5.93 -25.28
CA PHE A 537 -8.17 5.65 -24.45
C PHE A 537 -9.47 5.67 -25.27
N GLU A 538 -9.56 6.51 -26.29
CA GLU A 538 -10.65 6.48 -27.27
C GLU A 538 -10.71 5.11 -27.98
N THR A 539 -9.57 4.60 -28.45
CA THR A 539 -9.48 3.28 -29.11
C THR A 539 -9.88 2.13 -28.17
N ILE A 540 -9.42 2.16 -26.92
CA ILE A 540 -9.77 1.13 -25.92
C ILE A 540 -11.28 1.15 -25.64
N TYR A 541 -11.88 2.33 -25.45
CA TYR A 541 -13.31 2.45 -25.19
C TYR A 541 -14.15 2.02 -26.40
N HIS A 542 -13.77 2.42 -27.62
CA HIS A 542 -14.47 2.03 -28.85
C HIS A 542 -14.47 0.50 -29.02
N ALA A 543 -13.29 -0.12 -28.97
CA ALA A 543 -13.15 -1.57 -29.16
C ALA A 543 -13.90 -2.38 -28.09
N ALA A 544 -13.89 -1.90 -26.83
CA ALA A 544 -14.58 -2.58 -25.74
C ALA A 544 -16.11 -2.48 -25.86
N ILE A 545 -16.64 -1.31 -26.22
CA ILE A 545 -18.08 -1.13 -26.47
C ILE A 545 -18.52 -1.90 -27.72
N GLU A 546 -17.74 -1.89 -28.80
CA GLU A 546 -17.99 -2.67 -30.02
C GLU A 546 -18.02 -4.17 -29.72
N SER A 547 -17.04 -4.72 -29.00
CA SER A 547 -17.03 -6.12 -28.60
C SER A 547 -18.17 -6.47 -27.63
N SER A 548 -18.59 -5.54 -26.78
CA SER A 548 -19.75 -5.69 -25.90
C SER A 548 -21.06 -5.73 -26.69
N CYS A 549 -21.14 -4.97 -27.79
CA CYS A 549 -22.25 -5.00 -28.74
C CYS A 549 -22.30 -6.29 -29.56
N ASP A 550 -21.14 -6.77 -30.05
CA ASP A 550 -21.02 -8.06 -30.75
C ASP A 550 -21.46 -9.23 -29.86
N MET A 551 -21.00 -9.28 -28.60
CA MET A 551 -21.43 -10.30 -27.64
C MET A 551 -22.94 -10.24 -27.34
N ALA A 552 -23.56 -9.06 -27.39
CA ALA A 552 -25.01 -8.95 -27.23
C ALA A 552 -25.76 -9.50 -28.45
N ARG A 553 -25.33 -9.13 -29.67
CA ARG A 553 -25.84 -9.66 -30.95
C ARG A 553 -25.72 -11.19 -31.00
N GLU A 554 -24.58 -11.74 -30.58
CA GLU A 554 -24.29 -13.18 -30.59
C GLU A 554 -25.08 -13.94 -29.52
N TYR A 555 -25.22 -13.38 -28.31
CA TYR A 555 -26.06 -13.97 -27.28
C TYR A 555 -27.52 -14.07 -27.71
N ALA A 556 -28.08 -13.00 -28.31
CA ALA A 556 -29.46 -12.99 -28.80
C ALA A 556 -29.69 -13.98 -29.97
N ALA A 557 -28.68 -14.19 -30.82
CA ALA A 557 -28.74 -15.18 -31.89
C ALA A 557 -28.68 -16.62 -31.37
N ALA A 558 -27.94 -16.86 -30.28
CA ALA A 558 -27.84 -18.17 -29.62
C ALA A 558 -29.04 -18.50 -28.70
N HIS A 559 -29.74 -17.49 -28.18
CA HIS A 559 -30.87 -17.63 -27.25
C HIS A 559 -32.14 -16.92 -27.77
N PRO A 560 -32.83 -17.46 -28.80
CA PRO A 560 -33.98 -16.80 -29.41
C PRO A 560 -35.10 -16.52 -28.41
N GLY A 561 -35.40 -15.23 -28.20
CA GLY A 561 -36.40 -14.75 -27.25
C GLY A 561 -35.81 -14.10 -25.99
N GLU A 562 -34.51 -14.31 -25.71
CA GLU A 562 -33.79 -13.57 -24.67
C GLU A 562 -33.16 -12.28 -25.22
N PRO A 563 -33.06 -11.22 -24.41
CA PRO A 563 -32.30 -10.03 -24.78
C PRO A 563 -30.78 -10.32 -24.83
N GLY A 564 -30.12 -9.80 -25.86
CA GLY A 564 -28.66 -9.86 -26.00
C GLY A 564 -27.90 -9.10 -24.92
N TRP A 565 -28.43 -7.95 -24.52
CA TRP A 565 -27.83 -7.04 -23.54
C TRP A 565 -27.84 -7.57 -22.10
N TYR A 566 -27.06 -6.97 -21.19
CA TYR A 566 -27.11 -7.31 -19.76
C TYR A 566 -28.49 -7.02 -19.15
N PRO A 567 -28.99 -7.82 -18.17
CA PRO A 567 -30.36 -7.72 -17.67
C PRO A 567 -30.82 -6.29 -17.36
N SER A 568 -30.04 -5.52 -16.62
CA SER A 568 -30.43 -4.17 -16.19
C SER A 568 -30.22 -3.05 -17.21
N TYR A 569 -29.98 -3.36 -18.50
CA TYR A 569 -29.74 -2.36 -19.56
C TYR A 569 -30.93 -1.40 -19.77
N LYS A 570 -32.15 -1.92 -19.64
CA LYS A 570 -33.42 -1.19 -19.84
C LYS A 570 -34.29 -1.06 -18.56
N GLU A 571 -33.77 -1.49 -17.40
CA GLU A 571 -34.45 -1.31 -16.10
C GLU A 571 -34.55 0.17 -15.72
N ASN A 572 -35.59 0.55 -14.96
CA ASN A 572 -35.80 1.89 -14.40
C ASN A 572 -35.73 3.04 -15.43
N GLY A 573 -36.28 2.84 -16.63
CA GLY A 573 -36.22 3.81 -17.73
C GLY A 573 -34.96 3.72 -18.59
N GLY A 574 -34.03 2.83 -18.23
CA GLY A 574 -32.87 2.45 -19.05
C GLY A 574 -31.58 3.20 -18.75
N SER A 575 -30.47 2.51 -19.00
CA SER A 575 -29.11 3.04 -18.92
C SER A 575 -28.85 4.11 -19.99
N PRO A 576 -27.92 5.07 -19.78
CA PRO A 576 -27.50 6.03 -20.80
C PRO A 576 -27.17 5.41 -22.17
N ALA A 577 -26.46 4.27 -22.20
CA ALA A 577 -26.15 3.56 -23.43
C ALA A 577 -27.41 3.06 -24.18
N SER A 578 -28.48 2.70 -23.45
CA SER A 578 -29.77 2.34 -24.06
C SER A 578 -30.53 3.51 -24.70
N HIS A 579 -30.09 4.74 -24.41
CA HIS A 579 -30.53 6.00 -25.06
C HIS A 579 -29.49 6.55 -26.06
N GLY A 580 -28.47 5.77 -26.42
CA GLY A 580 -27.41 6.20 -27.34
C GLY A 580 -26.37 7.16 -26.76
N LEU A 581 -26.33 7.33 -25.43
CA LEU A 581 -25.35 8.14 -24.72
C LEU A 581 -24.18 7.26 -24.23
N LEU A 582 -23.01 7.51 -24.80
CA LEU A 582 -21.74 6.91 -24.39
C LEU A 582 -20.97 7.86 -23.48
N GLN A 583 -19.84 7.41 -22.93
CA GLN A 583 -19.18 8.14 -21.85
C GLN A 583 -18.78 9.58 -22.22
N TYR A 584 -18.28 9.83 -23.43
CA TYR A 584 -17.87 11.17 -23.84
C TYR A 584 -19.06 12.14 -23.97
N ASP A 585 -20.25 11.65 -24.32
CA ASP A 585 -21.49 12.46 -24.30
C ASP A 585 -21.78 12.93 -22.87
N LEU A 586 -21.59 12.07 -21.87
CA LEU A 586 -21.76 12.40 -20.45
C LEU A 586 -20.70 13.38 -19.92
N TRP A 587 -19.62 13.63 -20.67
CA TRP A 587 -18.65 14.71 -20.42
C TRP A 587 -18.84 15.94 -21.32
N ASN A 588 -19.76 15.90 -22.29
CA ASN A 588 -19.92 16.90 -23.37
C ASN A 588 -18.65 17.07 -24.23
N ILE A 589 -17.97 15.96 -24.54
CA ILE A 589 -16.76 15.91 -25.36
C ILE A 589 -17.08 15.26 -26.71
N THR A 590 -16.62 15.88 -27.81
CA THR A 590 -16.57 15.23 -29.13
C THR A 590 -15.29 14.38 -29.24
N PRO A 591 -15.37 13.11 -29.65
CA PRO A 591 -14.18 12.28 -29.93
C PRO A 591 -13.34 12.79 -31.11
N THR A 592 -12.24 12.11 -31.41
CA THR A 592 -11.48 12.34 -32.65
C THR A 592 -12.16 11.65 -33.86
N ASP A 593 -11.59 11.83 -35.05
CA ASP A 593 -12.00 11.17 -36.29
C ASP A 593 -11.36 9.78 -36.49
N LEU A 594 -10.76 9.21 -35.44
CA LEU A 594 -10.03 7.93 -35.49
C LEU A 594 -10.97 6.71 -35.63
N TRP A 595 -12.21 6.79 -35.14
CA TRP A 595 -13.18 5.69 -35.13
C TRP A 595 -14.61 6.17 -35.43
N ASP A 596 -15.41 5.34 -36.11
CA ASP A 596 -16.80 5.67 -36.45
C ASP A 596 -17.77 5.41 -35.28
N TRP A 597 -17.84 6.41 -34.41
CA TRP A 597 -18.76 6.47 -33.29
C TRP A 597 -20.26 6.53 -33.70
N ALA A 598 -20.58 6.90 -34.94
CA ALA A 598 -21.97 6.92 -35.41
C ALA A 598 -22.43 5.51 -35.78
N GLU A 599 -21.64 4.78 -36.58
CA GLU A 599 -21.89 3.38 -36.92
C GLU A 599 -21.97 2.51 -35.66
N LEU A 600 -21.09 2.76 -34.67
CA LEU A 600 -21.14 2.07 -33.38
C LEU A 600 -22.42 2.38 -32.59
N LYS A 601 -22.88 3.64 -32.55
CA LYS A 601 -24.16 3.99 -31.90
C LYS A 601 -25.36 3.35 -32.59
N GLU A 602 -25.36 3.24 -33.92
CA GLU A 602 -26.42 2.52 -34.65
C GLU A 602 -26.46 1.02 -34.33
N LYS A 603 -25.29 0.37 -34.20
CA LYS A 603 -25.19 -1.04 -33.75
C LYS A 603 -25.74 -1.22 -32.33
N ILE A 604 -25.40 -0.31 -31.40
CA ILE A 604 -25.88 -0.33 -30.01
C ILE A 604 -27.40 -0.13 -29.92
N ALA A 605 -27.97 0.74 -30.77
CA ALA A 605 -29.42 0.92 -30.85
C ALA A 605 -30.16 -0.36 -31.30
N GLN A 606 -29.54 -1.15 -32.19
CA GLN A 606 -30.09 -2.41 -32.71
C GLN A 606 -29.89 -3.61 -31.78
N HIS A 607 -28.75 -3.72 -31.10
CA HIS A 607 -28.34 -4.94 -30.39
C HIS A 607 -28.11 -4.78 -28.88
N GLY A 608 -27.97 -3.55 -28.40
CA GLY A 608 -27.52 -3.25 -27.04
C GLY A 608 -26.07 -3.68 -26.78
N ILE A 609 -25.69 -3.78 -25.51
CA ILE A 609 -24.33 -4.15 -25.07
C ILE A 609 -24.38 -5.19 -23.94
N ARG A 610 -23.42 -6.13 -23.90
CA ARG A 610 -23.42 -7.25 -22.95
C ARG A 610 -22.84 -6.92 -21.57
N ASN A 611 -22.12 -5.79 -21.45
CA ASN A 611 -21.47 -5.33 -20.22
C ASN A 611 -21.88 -3.88 -19.92
N SER A 612 -22.23 -3.56 -18.66
CA SER A 612 -22.70 -2.20 -18.28
C SER A 612 -21.61 -1.14 -18.18
N LEU A 613 -20.38 -1.56 -17.88
CA LEU A 613 -19.19 -0.73 -17.76
C LEU A 613 -17.99 -1.53 -18.30
N VAL A 614 -17.03 -0.88 -18.94
CA VAL A 614 -15.91 -1.56 -19.62
C VAL A 614 -14.50 -1.04 -19.30
N CYS A 615 -14.33 0.22 -18.89
CA CYS A 615 -13.01 0.86 -18.78
C CYS A 615 -12.71 1.37 -17.37
N ALA A 616 -11.67 0.84 -16.72
CA ALA A 616 -11.21 1.21 -15.38
C ALA A 616 -9.69 1.05 -15.22
N PRO A 617 -8.89 2.11 -15.46
CA PRO A 617 -7.44 2.07 -15.26
C PRO A 617 -7.02 1.95 -13.78
N MET A 618 -6.72 0.72 -13.38
CA MET A 618 -6.28 0.30 -12.05
C MET A 618 -4.77 0.50 -11.81
N PRO A 619 -4.27 0.36 -10.57
CA PRO A 619 -2.84 0.32 -10.27
C PRO A 619 -2.28 -1.07 -10.64
N THR A 620 -1.28 -1.11 -11.51
CA THR A 620 -0.71 -2.36 -12.05
C THR A 620 0.53 -2.86 -11.28
N ALA A 621 0.70 -2.44 -10.03
CA ALA A 621 1.88 -2.62 -9.17
C ALA A 621 2.59 -3.98 -9.20
N SER A 622 1.89 -5.08 -9.49
CA SER A 622 2.49 -6.41 -9.70
C SER A 622 2.56 -6.83 -11.17
N THR A 623 1.50 -6.59 -11.94
CA THR A 623 1.37 -7.05 -13.34
C THR A 623 2.29 -6.30 -14.30
N SER A 624 2.52 -4.99 -14.11
CA SER A 624 3.51 -4.27 -14.93
C SER A 624 4.95 -4.65 -14.58
N GLN A 625 5.22 -5.03 -13.33
CA GLN A 625 6.53 -5.58 -12.96
C GLN A 625 6.80 -6.92 -13.65
N ILE A 626 5.77 -7.76 -13.83
CA ILE A 626 5.85 -9.04 -14.54
C ILE A 626 6.18 -8.81 -16.02
N LEU A 627 5.43 -7.94 -16.72
CA LEU A 627 5.68 -7.68 -18.15
C LEU A 627 6.96 -6.88 -18.40
N GLY A 628 7.33 -5.99 -17.47
CA GLY A 628 8.56 -5.21 -17.47
C GLY A 628 8.40 -3.70 -17.72
N PHE A 629 7.20 -3.15 -17.51
CA PHE A 629 6.84 -1.76 -17.80
C PHE A 629 6.55 -0.94 -16.52
N ASN A 630 6.42 0.39 -16.66
CA ASN A 630 5.99 1.29 -15.58
C ASN A 630 4.52 1.06 -15.20
N GLU A 631 4.13 1.54 -14.02
CA GLU A 631 2.78 1.34 -13.48
C GLU A 631 1.72 2.18 -14.21
N ALA A 632 0.63 1.51 -14.60
CA ALA A 632 -0.59 2.10 -15.14
C ALA A 632 -0.34 3.20 -16.21
N PHE A 633 -0.87 4.40 -15.93
CA PHE A 633 -0.71 5.62 -16.70
C PHE A 633 0.23 6.63 -16.01
N GLU A 634 1.04 6.19 -15.05
CA GLU A 634 1.93 7.07 -14.29
C GLU A 634 3.20 7.44 -15.07
N PRO A 635 3.76 8.65 -14.86
CA PRO A 635 5.16 8.93 -15.19
C PRO A 635 6.14 8.10 -14.34
N TYR A 636 7.39 7.98 -14.78
CA TYR A 636 8.43 7.36 -13.96
C TYR A 636 8.67 8.17 -12.67
N THR A 637 8.58 7.51 -11.51
CA THR A 637 8.79 8.14 -10.20
C THR A 637 10.26 8.49 -9.94
N SER A 638 11.19 7.81 -10.62
CA SER A 638 12.64 8.08 -10.63
C SER A 638 13.30 7.35 -11.81
N ASN A 639 14.34 7.93 -12.42
CA ASN A 639 15.13 7.21 -13.42
C ASN A 639 16.20 6.28 -12.83
N ILE A 640 16.44 6.33 -11.51
CA ILE A 640 17.18 5.27 -10.81
C ILE A 640 16.56 4.99 -9.44
N TYR A 641 16.30 3.71 -9.13
CA TYR A 641 15.66 3.29 -7.88
C TYR A 641 16.24 1.96 -7.38
N THR A 642 16.21 1.76 -6.07
CA THR A 642 16.62 0.49 -5.45
C THR A 642 15.42 -0.46 -5.35
N ARG A 643 15.54 -1.68 -5.89
CA ARG A 643 14.60 -2.77 -5.62
C ARG A 643 15.16 -3.71 -4.56
N ARG A 644 14.31 -4.06 -3.59
CA ARG A 644 14.57 -5.10 -2.59
C ARG A 644 14.00 -6.43 -3.09
N VAL A 645 14.83 -7.46 -3.13
CA VAL A 645 14.44 -8.86 -3.34
C VAL A 645 15.08 -9.72 -2.25
N LEU A 646 14.73 -11.01 -2.17
CA LEU A 646 15.29 -11.92 -1.15
C LEU A 646 16.82 -12.05 -1.24
N ALA A 647 17.41 -11.84 -2.43
CA ALA A 647 18.85 -11.84 -2.68
C ALA A 647 19.55 -10.47 -2.46
N GLY A 648 18.85 -9.47 -1.87
CA GLY A 648 19.44 -8.18 -1.51
C GLY A 648 18.85 -6.96 -2.24
N GLU A 649 19.63 -5.87 -2.26
CA GLU A 649 19.25 -4.58 -2.85
C GLU A 649 19.91 -4.35 -4.21
N PHE A 650 19.10 -4.19 -5.26
CA PHE A 650 19.55 -3.99 -6.63
C PHE A 650 19.22 -2.57 -7.09
N GLN A 651 20.22 -1.83 -7.59
CA GLN A 651 19.97 -0.57 -8.30
C GLN A 651 19.45 -0.87 -9.70
N VAL A 652 18.31 -0.28 -10.04
CA VAL A 652 17.66 -0.39 -11.35
C VAL A 652 17.58 1.00 -11.96
N VAL A 653 18.10 1.14 -13.18
CA VAL A 653 18.00 2.35 -14.01
C VAL A 653 16.77 2.21 -14.92
N ASN A 654 16.12 3.32 -15.26
CA ASN A 654 15.14 3.37 -16.36
C ASN A 654 15.80 2.79 -17.63
N PRO A 655 15.27 1.68 -18.21
CA PRO A 655 15.93 0.98 -19.30
C PRO A 655 15.99 1.80 -20.60
N TRP A 656 15.04 2.73 -20.80
CA TRP A 656 14.99 3.62 -21.95
C TRP A 656 16.10 4.68 -21.87
N LEU A 657 16.21 5.37 -20.73
CA LEU A 657 17.30 6.32 -20.47
C LEU A 657 18.66 5.63 -20.55
N LEU A 658 18.79 4.41 -20.01
CA LEU A 658 20.06 3.71 -19.97
C LEU A 658 20.57 3.38 -21.38
N ARG A 659 19.69 2.97 -22.31
CA ARG A 659 20.04 2.79 -23.73
C ARG A 659 20.50 4.09 -24.35
N ASP A 660 19.71 5.16 -24.24
CA ASP A 660 20.05 6.47 -24.80
C ASP A 660 21.40 7.03 -24.31
N LEU A 661 21.76 6.79 -23.05
CA LEU A 661 23.06 7.20 -22.51
C LEU A 661 24.21 6.27 -22.95
N VAL A 662 23.95 4.99 -23.19
CA VAL A 662 24.95 4.05 -23.75
C VAL A 662 25.19 4.34 -25.23
N ASP A 663 24.12 4.43 -26.03
CA ASP A 663 24.17 4.65 -27.48
C ASP A 663 24.87 5.97 -27.85
N ARG A 664 24.77 6.99 -26.98
CA ARG A 664 25.46 8.29 -27.13
C ARG A 664 26.84 8.35 -26.45
N GLY A 665 27.34 7.25 -25.89
CA GLY A 665 28.65 7.18 -25.21
C GLY A 665 28.76 7.96 -23.89
N LEU A 666 27.62 8.32 -23.29
CA LEU A 666 27.51 9.14 -22.08
C LEU A 666 27.48 8.32 -20.79
N TRP A 667 27.17 7.02 -20.85
CA TRP A 667 27.04 6.16 -19.67
C TRP A 667 28.39 5.70 -19.12
N ASN A 668 28.61 5.94 -17.83
CA ASN A 668 29.76 5.47 -17.05
C ASN A 668 29.44 5.56 -15.54
N ASP A 669 30.33 5.07 -14.68
CA ASP A 669 30.12 5.08 -13.22
C ASP A 669 29.98 6.50 -12.62
N ALA A 670 30.64 7.51 -13.18
CA ALA A 670 30.50 8.90 -12.72
C ALA A 670 29.11 9.47 -13.11
N MET A 671 28.63 9.20 -14.33
CA MET A 671 27.27 9.55 -14.77
C MET A 671 26.22 8.90 -13.87
N LYS A 672 26.34 7.59 -13.62
CA LYS A 672 25.48 6.84 -12.69
C LYS A 672 25.47 7.46 -11.29
N ASN A 673 26.65 7.73 -10.73
CA ASN A 673 26.79 8.30 -9.38
C ASN A 673 26.23 9.73 -9.30
N THR A 674 26.37 10.52 -10.36
CA THR A 674 25.79 11.88 -10.45
C THR A 674 24.27 11.84 -10.52
N ILE A 675 23.67 10.89 -11.25
CA ILE A 675 22.22 10.67 -11.27
C ILE A 675 21.71 10.18 -9.91
N ILE A 676 22.46 9.31 -9.23
CA ILE A 676 22.16 8.91 -7.84
C ILE A 676 22.22 10.13 -6.90
N ALA A 677 23.23 11.00 -7.03
CA ALA A 677 23.34 12.24 -6.26
C ALA A 677 22.10 13.13 -6.45
N HIS A 678 21.59 13.23 -7.68
CA HIS A 678 20.38 13.96 -8.07
C HIS A 678 19.05 13.19 -7.81
N ASN A 679 19.08 12.04 -7.12
CA ASN A 679 17.90 11.21 -6.80
C ASN A 679 17.13 10.70 -8.03
N GLY A 680 17.83 10.40 -9.13
CA GLY A 680 17.21 9.93 -10.38
C GLY A 680 16.67 11.03 -11.29
N SER A 681 16.87 12.30 -10.94
CA SER A 681 16.78 13.42 -11.89
C SER A 681 17.98 13.42 -12.84
N ILE A 682 17.74 13.82 -14.08
CA ILE A 682 18.79 14.13 -15.08
C ILE A 682 18.84 15.63 -15.44
N GLN A 683 17.94 16.46 -14.89
CA GLN A 683 17.76 17.85 -15.34
C GLN A 683 19.02 18.70 -15.12
N ASN A 684 19.61 18.55 -13.94
CA ASN A 684 20.79 19.29 -13.49
C ASN A 684 22.11 18.52 -13.74
N VAL A 685 22.09 17.44 -14.54
CA VAL A 685 23.28 16.62 -14.83
C VAL A 685 24.01 17.16 -16.06
N PRO A 686 25.29 17.59 -15.94
CA PRO A 686 26.07 18.07 -17.08
C PRO A 686 26.28 17.01 -18.17
N GLY A 687 26.39 17.44 -19.42
CA GLY A 687 26.66 16.56 -20.57
C GLY A 687 25.45 15.82 -21.14
N ILE A 688 24.31 15.73 -20.42
CA ILE A 688 23.07 15.18 -20.97
C ILE A 688 22.35 16.24 -21.82
N PRO A 689 21.96 15.95 -23.09
CA PRO A 689 21.21 16.88 -23.94
C PRO A 689 19.81 17.21 -23.43
N ASP A 690 19.33 18.44 -23.70
CA ASP A 690 18.02 18.93 -23.25
C ASP A 690 16.82 18.27 -23.96
N GLU A 691 17.07 17.56 -25.05
CA GLU A 691 16.18 16.55 -25.64
C GLU A 691 15.85 15.45 -24.62
N LEU A 692 16.87 14.74 -24.13
CA LEU A 692 16.71 13.63 -23.20
C LEU A 692 16.15 14.10 -21.86
N LYS A 693 16.56 15.28 -21.37
CA LYS A 693 16.01 15.89 -20.16
C LYS A 693 14.49 16.11 -20.23
N ARG A 694 13.96 16.49 -21.40
CA ARG A 694 12.50 16.62 -21.61
C ARG A 694 11.80 15.27 -21.60
N ILE A 695 12.35 14.26 -22.27
CA ILE A 695 11.77 12.91 -22.34
C ILE A 695 11.75 12.24 -20.95
N TYR A 696 12.87 12.26 -20.23
CA TYR A 696 13.04 11.54 -18.95
C TYR A 696 12.84 12.42 -17.71
N LYS A 697 11.91 13.38 -17.76
CA LYS A 697 11.38 14.04 -16.56
C LYS A 697 10.76 12.98 -15.63
N THR A 698 11.10 13.07 -14.34
CA THR A 698 10.42 12.29 -13.30
C THR A 698 9.09 12.91 -12.92
N VAL A 699 8.21 12.15 -12.27
CA VAL A 699 6.89 12.63 -11.79
C VAL A 699 6.97 13.89 -10.90
N TRP A 700 8.11 14.10 -10.22
CA TRP A 700 8.38 15.25 -9.36
C TRP A 700 8.75 16.54 -10.11
N GLU A 701 9.03 16.42 -11.41
CA GLU A 701 9.45 17.48 -12.32
C GLU A 701 8.36 17.79 -13.35
N ILE A 702 7.33 16.94 -13.44
CA ILE A 702 6.13 17.13 -14.25
C ILE A 702 5.08 17.87 -13.40
N SER A 703 4.51 18.93 -13.99
CA SER A 703 3.43 19.67 -13.33
C SER A 703 2.21 18.77 -13.11
N GLN A 704 1.77 18.65 -11.86
CA GLN A 704 0.59 17.84 -11.52
C GLN A 704 -0.69 18.34 -12.20
N LYS A 705 -0.72 19.61 -12.63
CA LYS A 705 -1.77 20.14 -13.51
C LYS A 705 -1.86 19.35 -14.83
N VAL A 706 -0.73 19.04 -15.45
CA VAL A 706 -0.66 18.26 -16.71
C VAL A 706 -1.10 16.82 -16.47
N VAL A 707 -0.74 16.23 -15.33
CA VAL A 707 -1.22 14.88 -14.94
C VAL A 707 -2.75 14.87 -14.79
N ILE A 708 -3.34 15.92 -14.21
CA ILE A 708 -4.80 16.11 -14.10
C ILE A 708 -5.45 16.40 -15.46
N ASP A 709 -4.84 17.22 -16.32
CA ASP A 709 -5.32 17.49 -17.68
C ASP A 709 -5.40 16.17 -18.48
N LEU A 710 -4.33 15.38 -18.51
CA LEU A 710 -4.28 14.06 -19.17
C LEU A 710 -5.30 13.07 -18.59
N ALA A 711 -5.54 13.12 -17.27
CA ALA A 711 -6.54 12.30 -16.59
C ALA A 711 -7.98 12.69 -16.92
N ALA A 712 -8.25 13.99 -17.10
CA ALA A 712 -9.55 14.50 -17.53
C ALA A 712 -9.81 14.18 -19.00
N ASP A 713 -8.81 14.35 -19.87
CA ASP A 713 -8.90 14.04 -21.31
C ASP A 713 -9.29 12.57 -21.54
N ARG A 714 -8.60 11.62 -20.87
CA ARG A 714 -8.97 10.20 -20.94
C ARG A 714 -10.26 9.86 -20.18
N GLY A 715 -10.68 10.71 -19.24
CA GLY A 715 -11.89 10.52 -18.44
C GLY A 715 -13.17 10.46 -19.28
N ALA A 716 -13.19 11.16 -20.42
CA ALA A 716 -14.26 11.09 -21.42
C ALA A 716 -14.43 9.69 -22.05
N PHE A 717 -13.42 8.81 -21.93
CA PHE A 717 -13.42 7.45 -22.47
C PHE A 717 -13.31 6.38 -21.35
N ILE A 718 -13.57 6.76 -20.10
CA ILE A 718 -13.53 5.89 -18.92
C ILE A 718 -14.87 5.97 -18.21
N ASP A 719 -15.71 4.95 -18.42
CA ASP A 719 -17.06 4.86 -17.86
C ASP A 719 -17.05 4.53 -16.35
N GLN A 720 -16.00 3.88 -15.85
CA GLN A 720 -15.69 3.78 -14.41
C GLN A 720 -14.90 5.02 -13.94
N SER A 721 -13.72 4.86 -13.31
CA SER A 721 -12.76 5.92 -12.95
C SER A 721 -11.31 5.41 -13.14
N GLN A 722 -10.33 6.11 -12.57
CA GLN A 722 -8.90 5.79 -12.69
C GLN A 722 -8.16 6.09 -11.37
N SER A 723 -7.19 5.25 -11.00
CA SER A 723 -6.43 5.35 -9.73
C SER A 723 -5.38 6.47 -9.70
N LEU A 724 -5.82 7.73 -9.76
CA LEU A 724 -4.96 8.90 -9.97
C LEU A 724 -4.08 9.26 -8.75
N ASN A 725 -2.86 8.73 -8.66
CA ASN A 725 -1.88 9.18 -7.67
C ASN A 725 -1.36 10.59 -7.99
N VAL A 726 -1.13 11.38 -6.94
CA VAL A 726 -0.61 12.74 -7.00
C VAL A 726 0.76 12.81 -6.34
N HIS A 727 1.68 13.58 -6.92
CA HIS A 727 3.08 13.67 -6.46
C HIS A 727 3.48 15.12 -6.18
N LEU A 728 3.74 15.45 -4.91
CA LEU A 728 4.21 16.77 -4.48
C LEU A 728 5.42 16.62 -3.55
N SER A 729 6.61 17.03 -4.00
CA SER A 729 7.86 16.87 -3.23
C SER A 729 7.80 17.50 -1.83
N SER A 730 7.23 18.70 -1.73
CA SER A 730 7.00 19.44 -0.49
C SER A 730 5.61 20.10 -0.58
N PRO A 731 4.52 19.43 -0.16
CA PRO A 731 3.18 19.96 -0.32
C PRO A 731 2.91 21.14 0.62
N THR A 732 2.28 22.20 0.09
CA THR A 732 1.66 23.26 0.89
C THR A 732 0.14 23.15 0.79
N MET A 733 -0.59 23.64 1.80
CA MET A 733 -2.06 23.65 1.80
C MET A 733 -2.64 24.41 0.59
N ALA A 734 -1.97 25.48 0.14
CA ALA A 734 -2.35 26.24 -1.05
C ALA A 734 -2.20 25.41 -2.34
N GLN A 735 -1.10 24.67 -2.50
CA GLN A 735 -0.89 23.78 -3.65
C GLN A 735 -1.94 22.66 -3.66
N LEU A 736 -2.11 21.93 -2.56
CA LEU A 736 -3.11 20.86 -2.44
C LEU A 736 -4.53 21.38 -2.71
N THR A 737 -4.89 22.54 -2.16
CA THR A 737 -6.18 23.20 -2.43
C THR A 737 -6.34 23.48 -3.92
N SER A 738 -5.40 24.21 -4.53
CA SER A 738 -5.49 24.58 -5.95
C SER A 738 -5.60 23.38 -6.88
N MET A 739 -4.94 22.28 -6.52
CA MET A 739 -4.88 21.03 -7.28
C MET A 739 -6.17 20.21 -7.16
N HIS A 740 -6.70 20.02 -5.95
CA HIS A 740 -7.98 19.33 -5.75
C HIS A 740 -9.14 20.12 -6.38
N PHE A 741 -9.15 21.45 -6.23
CA PHE A 741 -10.13 22.31 -6.93
C PHE A 741 -9.97 22.26 -8.44
N TYR A 742 -8.75 22.09 -8.97
CA TYR A 742 -8.54 21.89 -10.41
C TYR A 742 -9.09 20.55 -10.90
N GLY A 743 -8.83 19.46 -10.18
CA GLY A 743 -9.37 18.12 -10.48
C GLY A 743 -10.89 18.08 -10.43
N TRP A 744 -11.49 18.68 -9.40
CA TRP A 744 -12.95 18.85 -9.29
C TRP A 744 -13.55 19.66 -10.44
N LYS A 745 -13.00 20.85 -10.75
CA LYS A 745 -13.50 21.71 -11.84
C LYS A 745 -13.24 21.16 -13.23
N LYS A 746 -12.31 20.21 -13.37
CA LYS A 746 -12.15 19.37 -14.56
C LYS A 746 -13.15 18.22 -14.66
N GLY A 747 -13.99 18.03 -13.65
CA GLY A 747 -15.00 16.97 -13.61
C GLY A 747 -14.42 15.57 -13.41
N LEU A 748 -13.22 15.43 -12.81
CA LEU A 748 -12.72 14.09 -12.45
C LEU A 748 -13.72 13.36 -11.55
N LYS A 749 -13.75 12.02 -11.65
CA LYS A 749 -14.50 11.17 -10.72
C LYS A 749 -13.66 10.86 -9.47
N THR A 750 -12.41 10.51 -9.68
CA THR A 750 -11.37 10.38 -8.65
C THR A 750 -10.39 11.53 -8.82
N GLY A 751 -10.37 12.46 -7.86
CA GLY A 751 -9.42 13.58 -7.84
C GLY A 751 -8.04 13.17 -7.33
N MET A 752 -7.99 12.22 -6.40
CA MET A 752 -6.75 11.67 -5.86
C MET A 752 -6.95 10.27 -5.29
N TYR A 753 -6.08 9.33 -5.69
CA TYR A 753 -5.82 8.09 -4.97
C TYR A 753 -4.88 8.41 -3.79
N TYR A 754 -3.59 8.09 -3.85
CA TYR A 754 -2.62 8.55 -2.83
C TYR A 754 -2.05 9.94 -3.14
N LEU A 755 -1.84 10.73 -2.08
CA LEU A 755 -0.79 11.75 -2.09
C LEU A 755 0.57 11.06 -1.86
N ARG A 756 1.54 11.34 -2.74
CA ARG A 756 2.94 10.94 -2.62
C ARG A 756 3.81 12.16 -2.35
N THR A 757 4.58 12.11 -1.27
CA THR A 757 5.47 13.19 -0.82
C THR A 757 6.93 12.72 -0.80
N ARG A 758 7.87 13.65 -0.59
CA ARG A 758 9.28 13.33 -0.30
C ARG A 758 9.67 13.91 1.05
N ALA A 759 10.57 13.23 1.76
CA ALA A 759 11.16 13.81 2.96
C ALA A 759 11.99 15.05 2.59
N ALA A 760 11.78 16.18 3.29
CA ALA A 760 12.48 17.44 3.04
C ALA A 760 14.02 17.33 3.24
N VAL A 761 14.47 16.36 4.05
CA VAL A 761 15.87 15.95 4.16
C VAL A 761 16.03 14.59 3.50
N GLY A 762 16.79 14.53 2.41
CA GLY A 762 17.16 13.28 1.77
C GLY A 762 18.11 12.45 2.64
N ALA A 763 17.90 11.14 2.69
CA ALA A 763 18.75 10.21 3.45
C ALA A 763 20.23 10.30 3.02
N ILE A 764 21.14 10.06 3.97
CA ILE A 764 22.59 10.11 3.73
C ILE A 764 22.97 9.01 2.72
N LYS A 765 23.55 9.42 1.59
CA LYS A 765 23.92 8.53 0.48
C LYS A 765 25.35 8.02 0.65
N PHE A 766 25.51 6.96 1.45
CA PHE A 766 26.81 6.33 1.73
C PHE A 766 27.52 5.75 0.49
N THR A 767 26.86 5.68 -0.66
CA THR A 767 27.33 5.07 -1.91
C THR A 767 27.89 6.05 -2.95
N VAL A 768 27.90 7.35 -2.66
CA VAL A 768 28.38 8.39 -3.59
C VAL A 768 29.47 9.22 -2.91
N ASP A 769 30.50 9.57 -3.66
CA ASP A 769 31.56 10.48 -3.21
C ASP A 769 30.98 11.80 -2.63
N GLN A 770 31.60 12.27 -1.56
CA GLN A 770 31.09 13.36 -0.75
C GLN A 770 31.35 14.73 -1.38
N ALA A 771 32.33 14.87 -2.28
CA ALA A 771 32.49 16.07 -3.11
C ALA A 771 31.37 16.15 -4.16
N THR A 772 31.15 15.07 -4.90
CA THR A 772 30.05 14.89 -5.89
C THR A 772 28.68 15.21 -5.28
N LEU A 773 28.41 14.71 -4.05
CA LEU A 773 27.20 15.03 -3.30
C LEU A 773 27.07 16.51 -2.93
N ASN A 774 28.18 17.20 -2.66
CA ASN A 774 28.18 18.61 -2.29
C ASN A 774 28.07 19.54 -3.52
N GLU A 775 28.58 19.13 -4.68
CA GLU A 775 28.34 19.82 -5.95
C GLU A 775 26.89 19.67 -6.39
N ALA A 776 26.31 18.47 -6.33
CA ALA A 776 24.88 18.26 -6.59
C ALA A 776 23.99 19.11 -5.64
N LYS A 777 24.35 19.26 -4.36
CA LYS A 777 23.62 20.16 -3.43
C LYS A 777 23.69 21.64 -3.85
N LYS A 778 24.84 22.11 -4.35
CA LYS A 778 25.00 23.48 -4.87
C LYS A 778 24.18 23.68 -6.16
N ALA A 779 24.23 22.72 -7.08
CA ALA A 779 23.53 22.78 -8.36
C ALA A 779 21.99 22.77 -8.21
N ASN A 780 21.45 21.98 -7.27
CA ASN A 780 20.00 21.89 -7.04
C ASN A 780 19.36 23.12 -6.37
N GLY A 781 20.10 24.22 -6.19
CA GLY A 781 19.51 25.52 -5.85
C GLY A 781 18.81 25.59 -4.49
N ILE A 782 19.05 24.63 -3.59
CA ILE A 782 18.52 24.66 -2.22
C ILE A 782 19.25 25.78 -1.46
N LYS A 783 18.73 27.01 -1.62
CA LYS A 783 18.79 27.99 -0.55
C LYS A 783 18.10 27.34 0.65
N ALA A 784 18.87 26.87 1.61
CA ALA A 784 18.37 26.85 2.98
C ALA A 784 17.85 28.26 3.25
N ALA A 785 16.56 28.40 3.53
CA ALA A 785 16.02 29.68 3.97
C ALA A 785 16.87 30.12 5.18
N PRO A 786 17.46 31.32 5.17
CA PRO A 786 18.09 31.85 6.37
C PRO A 786 17.03 31.80 7.47
N VAL A 787 17.31 31.09 8.56
CA VAL A 787 16.49 31.20 9.77
C VAL A 787 16.72 32.63 10.24
N ALA A 788 15.82 33.52 9.83
CA ALA A 788 15.84 34.91 10.24
C ALA A 788 15.59 34.91 11.74
N ALA A 789 16.66 35.10 12.52
CA ALA A 789 16.56 35.28 13.96
C ALA A 789 15.63 36.48 14.19
N ALA A 790 14.47 36.21 14.80
CA ALA A 790 13.49 37.25 15.09
C ALA A 790 14.16 38.32 15.97
N PRO A 791 14.12 39.62 15.59
CA PRO A 791 14.68 40.67 16.41
C PRO A 791 13.92 40.73 17.75
N VAL A 792 14.59 40.40 18.85
CA VAL A 792 14.00 40.48 20.19
C VAL A 792 13.83 41.95 20.57
N ALA A 793 12.65 42.48 20.26
CA ALA A 793 12.26 43.86 20.55
C ALA A 793 11.93 44.05 22.04
N ALA A 794 12.97 44.07 22.89
CA ALA A 794 12.84 44.32 24.32
C ALA A 794 12.36 45.76 24.58
N ALA A 795 11.09 45.91 24.96
CA ALA A 795 10.49 47.21 25.22
C ALA A 795 11.03 47.86 26.52
N ARG A 796 11.54 49.10 26.41
CA ARG A 796 11.71 50.03 27.53
C ARG A 796 11.31 51.46 27.12
N PRO A 797 10.87 52.30 28.07
CA PRO A 797 9.94 53.39 27.77
C PRO A 797 10.60 54.66 27.21
N SER A 798 9.84 55.40 26.39
CA SER A 798 10.15 56.77 25.99
C SER A 798 9.45 57.79 26.92
N PRO A 799 10.05 58.97 27.17
CA PRO A 799 9.56 59.91 28.18
C PRO A 799 8.45 60.86 27.68
N ILE A 800 7.69 61.41 28.64
CA ILE A 800 6.70 62.48 28.43
C ILE A 800 7.42 63.81 28.11
N ARG A 801 6.87 64.58 27.16
CA ARG A 801 6.92 66.06 27.17
C ARG A 801 5.84 66.69 26.31
N ASP A 802 5.06 67.59 26.90
CA ASP A 802 4.13 68.49 26.21
C ASP A 802 4.87 69.60 25.44
N ILE A 803 4.17 70.28 24.50
CA ILE A 803 3.85 71.74 24.51
C ILE A 803 3.31 72.25 23.15
N THR A 804 1.98 72.41 23.08
CA THR A 804 1.18 73.52 22.50
C THR A 804 1.21 73.99 21.01
N ASN A 805 0.01 74.40 20.58
CA ASN A 805 -0.36 75.59 19.76
C ASN A 805 -0.44 75.55 18.20
N GLY A 806 -1.55 76.13 17.70
CA GLY A 806 -1.74 76.64 16.32
C GLY A 806 -2.68 75.81 15.43
N VAL A 807 -3.81 76.25 14.82
CA VAL A 807 -4.86 77.30 14.97
C VAL A 807 -5.62 77.36 13.61
N ALA A 808 -6.89 77.80 13.57
CA ALA A 808 -7.80 77.97 12.40
C ALA A 808 -8.46 76.66 11.87
N ARG A 809 -9.81 76.49 11.88
CA ARG A 809 -10.94 77.15 11.13
C ARG A 809 -11.03 76.68 9.66
N THR A 810 -12.17 76.28 9.08
CA THR A 810 -13.62 76.20 9.46
C THR A 810 -14.30 75.04 8.64
N SER A 811 -15.59 74.66 8.63
CA SER A 811 -16.92 75.24 8.98
C SER A 811 -17.91 74.08 9.34
N LEU A 812 -18.99 74.24 10.13
CA LEU A 812 -20.39 74.65 9.79
C LEU A 812 -21.13 73.79 8.72
N SER A 813 -22.38 73.30 8.92
CA SER A 813 -23.34 73.49 10.04
C SER A 813 -24.53 72.48 10.09
N ASN A 814 -24.98 72.14 11.33
CA ASN A 814 -26.36 71.96 11.87
C ASN A 814 -27.43 71.10 11.14
N GLY A 815 -28.39 70.39 11.78
CA GLY A 815 -28.81 70.27 13.20
C GLY A 815 -29.82 69.08 13.40
N ILE A 816 -30.12 68.49 14.58
CA ILE A 816 -30.70 68.99 15.87
C ILE A 816 -32.27 69.07 15.84
N PRO A 817 -33.09 68.62 16.84
CA PRO A 817 -32.90 67.66 17.98
C PRO A 817 -34.15 66.83 18.50
N SER A 818 -33.99 66.08 19.63
CA SER A 818 -34.99 65.88 20.76
C SER A 818 -36.17 64.86 20.59
N LYS A 819 -36.90 64.33 21.62
CA LYS A 819 -36.83 64.29 23.12
C LYS A 819 -37.88 63.29 23.75
N LEU A 820 -37.68 62.83 25.01
CA LEU A 820 -38.66 62.28 26.03
C LEU A 820 -39.49 61.00 25.69
N SER A 821 -39.63 59.94 26.54
CA SER A 821 -40.35 59.69 27.85
C SER A 821 -41.89 59.44 27.70
N SER A 822 -42.62 58.54 28.41
CA SER A 822 -42.38 57.67 29.60
C SER A 822 -43.48 56.56 29.79
N THR A 823 -43.39 55.74 30.87
CA THR A 823 -44.50 55.03 31.63
C THR A 823 -45.30 53.87 30.96
N SER A 824 -45.85 52.84 31.64
CA SER A 824 -45.84 52.39 33.08
C SER A 824 -46.41 50.95 33.33
N SER A 825 -46.13 50.37 34.53
CA SER A 825 -46.95 49.39 35.34
C SER A 825 -47.20 47.93 34.86
N SER A 826 -47.32 46.87 35.71
CA SER A 826 -47.17 46.73 37.20
C SER A 826 -47.17 45.27 37.75
N SER A 827 -46.41 45.02 38.85
CA SER A 827 -46.66 44.09 40.01
C SER A 827 -46.83 42.54 39.82
N SER A 828 -46.58 41.62 40.78
CA SER A 828 -45.80 41.49 42.06
C SER A 828 -46.00 40.01 42.58
N ALA A 829 -45.49 39.41 43.68
CA ALA A 829 -44.67 39.77 44.87
C ALA A 829 -44.00 38.48 45.48
N SER A 830 -43.56 38.48 46.75
CA SER A 830 -43.17 37.29 47.58
C SER A 830 -43.40 37.57 49.08
N PRO A 831 -43.44 36.54 49.98
CA PRO A 831 -42.36 36.34 50.97
C PRO A 831 -42.14 34.86 51.42
N ALA A 832 -41.36 34.59 52.48
CA ALA A 832 -40.85 33.25 52.86
C ALA A 832 -40.95 32.91 54.39
N PRO A 833 -40.06 32.11 55.06
CA PRO A 833 -40.43 30.78 55.63
C PRO A 833 -40.13 30.57 57.14
N PRO A 834 -40.52 29.41 57.72
CA PRO A 834 -39.57 28.66 58.58
C PRO A 834 -39.68 27.10 58.51
N SER A 835 -39.00 26.42 59.43
CA SER A 835 -39.08 24.97 59.81
C SER A 835 -39.22 24.90 61.37
N PRO A 836 -38.95 23.82 62.16
CA PRO A 836 -38.54 22.41 61.91
C PRO A 836 -39.26 21.34 62.79
N ALA A 837 -38.84 20.05 62.73
CA ALA A 837 -38.53 19.14 63.87
C ALA A 837 -38.49 17.63 63.47
N ASP A 838 -37.73 16.83 64.23
CA ASP A 838 -37.48 15.36 64.10
C ASP A 838 -37.69 14.71 65.50
N PRO A 839 -37.96 13.38 65.68
CA PRO A 839 -36.85 12.46 66.01
C PRO A 839 -37.00 10.94 65.67
N THR A 840 -35.96 10.33 65.07
CA THR A 840 -35.01 9.29 65.62
C THR A 840 -35.44 8.22 66.69
N PRO A 841 -34.67 7.11 66.98
CA PRO A 841 -33.40 6.59 66.38
C PRO A 841 -33.15 5.03 66.29
N THR A 842 -32.07 4.65 65.56
CA THR A 842 -31.05 3.56 65.83
C THR A 842 -31.36 2.04 65.78
N PRO A 843 -30.33 1.15 65.69
CA PRO A 843 -28.89 1.34 65.36
C PRO A 843 -28.28 0.35 64.31
N VAL A 844 -26.98 0.52 64.02
CA VAL A 844 -26.02 -0.40 63.31
C VAL A 844 -26.04 -0.31 61.75
N VAL A 845 -24.94 -0.13 61.00
CA VAL A 845 -23.58 0.41 61.28
C VAL A 845 -22.86 0.87 59.97
N THR A 846 -21.53 1.01 59.99
CA THR A 846 -20.58 1.65 59.05
C THR A 846 -19.84 0.71 58.09
N ALA A 847 -19.10 1.13 57.04
CA ALA A 847 -19.10 2.37 56.22
C ALA A 847 -18.08 2.25 55.04
N ALA A 848 -18.23 3.08 54.01
CA ALA A 848 -17.19 3.54 53.08
C ALA A 848 -17.61 4.91 52.49
N ALA A 849 -16.67 5.80 52.12
CA ALA A 849 -16.96 7.20 51.76
C ALA A 849 -16.43 7.60 50.36
N PRO A 850 -17.08 8.54 49.63
CA PRO A 850 -16.75 8.90 48.25
C PRO A 850 -15.87 10.16 48.10
N LEU A 851 -15.31 10.37 46.90
CA LEU A 851 -14.57 11.59 46.52
C LEU A 851 -15.52 12.76 46.18
N ALA A 852 -15.01 13.99 46.35
CA ALA A 852 -15.71 15.24 46.05
C ALA A 852 -15.47 15.77 44.62
N ALA A 853 -16.31 16.71 44.18
CA ALA A 853 -16.31 17.29 42.83
C ALA A 853 -15.32 18.47 42.65
N ALA A 854 -15.11 18.87 41.39
CA ALA A 854 -14.11 19.87 40.98
C ALA A 854 -14.64 21.32 40.90
N ALA A 855 -13.70 22.26 40.81
CA ALA A 855 -13.88 23.71 40.61
C ALA A 855 -12.90 24.22 39.51
N PRO A 856 -13.10 25.42 38.91
CA PRO A 856 -12.75 25.66 37.49
C PRO A 856 -11.35 26.22 37.17
N VAL A 857 -11.12 26.42 35.87
CA VAL A 857 -9.86 26.79 35.19
C VAL A 857 -9.55 28.29 35.19
N THR A 858 -8.26 28.60 35.33
CA THR A 858 -7.51 29.78 34.84
C THR A 858 -6.08 29.29 34.54
N ASP A 859 -5.25 29.83 33.65
CA ASP A 859 -5.37 30.69 32.45
C ASP A 859 -4.03 30.50 31.67
N ASP A 860 -3.87 31.02 30.46
CA ASP A 860 -2.67 30.77 29.64
C ASP A 860 -1.36 31.38 30.20
N GLY A 861 -0.24 30.70 29.96
CA GLY A 861 1.10 31.17 30.35
C GLY A 861 2.22 30.67 29.42
N GLU A 862 2.92 31.61 28.78
CA GLU A 862 4.03 31.29 27.87
C GLU A 862 5.20 30.60 28.59
N ILE A 863 5.62 29.44 28.07
CA ILE A 863 6.82 28.75 28.57
C ILE A 863 8.05 29.48 28.01
N THR A 864 8.86 30.07 28.89
CA THR A 864 10.08 30.78 28.47
C THR A 864 11.10 29.85 27.82
N TYR A 865 11.93 30.38 26.92
CA TYR A 865 12.95 29.60 26.22
C TYR A 865 13.92 28.88 27.18
N GLU A 866 14.27 29.50 28.31
CA GLU A 866 15.14 28.90 29.33
C GLU A 866 14.44 27.75 30.09
N GLU A 867 13.14 27.87 30.37
CA GLU A 867 12.34 26.80 30.99
C GLU A 867 12.09 25.65 30.00
N ALA A 868 11.87 25.95 28.71
CA ALA A 868 11.80 24.95 27.66
C ALA A 868 13.14 24.22 27.46
N MET A 869 14.27 24.95 27.49
CA MET A 869 15.61 24.36 27.45
C MET A 869 15.91 23.52 28.70
N ARG A 870 15.54 23.96 29.90
CA ARG A 870 15.65 23.13 31.12
C ARG A 870 14.80 21.86 31.07
N ARG A 871 13.57 21.94 30.57
CA ARG A 871 12.71 20.76 30.39
C ARG A 871 13.26 19.82 29.33
N LYS A 872 13.94 20.35 28.31
CA LYS A 872 14.69 19.54 27.35
C LYS A 872 15.92 18.91 28.02
N GLU A 873 16.78 19.68 28.68
CA GLU A 873 17.97 19.16 29.38
C GLU A 873 17.60 18.12 30.44
N MET A 874 16.49 18.27 31.17
CA MET A 874 16.01 17.22 32.08
C MET A 874 15.56 15.96 31.34
N ARG A 875 14.86 16.06 30.20
CA ARG A 875 14.52 14.90 29.37
C ARG A 875 15.75 14.23 28.77
N ASP A 876 16.66 15.00 28.18
CA ASP A 876 17.94 14.54 27.65
C ASP A 876 18.76 13.86 28.78
N LEU A 877 18.63 14.29 30.04
CA LEU A 877 19.28 13.71 31.23
C LEU A 877 18.49 12.58 31.92
N GLU A 878 17.22 12.37 31.57
CA GLU A 878 16.43 11.18 31.91
C GLU A 878 16.66 10.07 30.89
N GLU A 879 16.67 10.38 29.59
CA GLU A 879 17.08 9.45 28.53
C GLU A 879 18.54 8.98 28.73
N ALA A 880 19.43 9.84 29.24
CA ALA A 880 20.80 9.48 29.59
C ALA A 880 20.93 8.54 30.82
N LYS A 881 19.87 8.29 31.59
CA LYS A 881 19.87 7.36 32.75
C LYS A 881 19.52 5.92 32.37
N LEU A 882 19.71 5.54 31.10
CA LEU A 882 19.32 4.25 30.55
C LEU A 882 20.03 3.08 31.28
N LEU A 883 19.27 2.37 32.12
CA LEU A 883 19.73 1.22 32.91
C LEU A 883 19.79 -0.04 32.04
N CYS A 884 20.86 -0.16 31.25
CA CYS A 884 21.13 -1.39 30.51
C CYS A 884 21.34 -2.56 31.49
N SER A 885 20.38 -3.49 31.52
CA SER A 885 20.59 -4.85 32.03
C SER A 885 20.39 -5.85 30.90
N LEU A 886 21.38 -6.72 30.73
CA LEU A 886 21.35 -7.83 29.78
C LEU A 886 21.05 -9.10 30.58
N THR A 887 20.08 -9.90 30.13
CA THR A 887 19.75 -11.18 30.75
C THR A 887 19.96 -12.32 29.75
N ILE A 888 21.03 -13.09 29.89
CA ILE A 888 21.27 -14.29 29.06
C ILE A 888 20.70 -15.51 29.79
N GLN A 889 19.88 -16.29 29.09
CA GLN A 889 19.32 -17.55 29.58
C GLN A 889 19.86 -18.76 28.80
N LEU A 890 20.10 -19.85 29.51
CA LEU A 890 20.52 -21.14 28.95
C LEU A 890 19.65 -22.27 29.51
N ILE A 891 19.15 -23.13 28.64
CA ILE A 891 18.32 -24.30 28.96
C ILE A 891 19.00 -25.54 28.38
N LEU A 892 19.19 -26.57 29.19
CA LEU A 892 19.74 -27.86 28.78
C LEU A 892 18.60 -28.87 28.56
N LYS A 893 18.58 -29.57 27.44
CA LYS A 893 17.61 -30.65 27.13
C LYS A 893 18.32 -31.91 26.62
N PRO A 894 18.00 -33.11 27.13
CA PRO A 894 18.35 -34.38 26.48
C PRO A 894 17.28 -34.80 25.46
N GLU A 895 17.69 -35.47 24.37
CA GLU A 895 16.76 -36.10 23.41
C GLU A 895 16.26 -37.48 23.87
N PRO A 896 14.98 -37.82 23.61
CA PRO A 896 14.50 -39.19 23.74
C PRO A 896 14.83 -40.03 22.48
N SER A 897 15.61 -41.10 22.69
CA SER A 897 15.88 -42.26 21.80
C SER A 897 17.17 -42.30 20.93
N ARG A 898 18.16 -43.01 21.49
CA ARG A 898 19.22 -43.86 20.87
C ARG A 898 20.17 -43.33 19.75
N THR A 899 21.46 -43.54 20.05
CA THR A 899 22.57 -43.83 19.11
C THR A 899 23.16 -42.69 18.27
N ALA A 900 23.38 -41.54 18.90
CA ALA A 900 24.41 -40.55 18.52
C ALA A 900 25.01 -39.92 19.79
N PRO A 901 26.24 -39.33 19.76
CA PRO A 901 26.75 -38.55 20.89
C PRO A 901 25.90 -37.31 21.14
N ARG A 902 25.73 -36.93 22.42
CA ARG A 902 24.81 -35.87 22.88
C ARG A 902 25.02 -34.54 22.15
N ALA A 903 24.05 -34.12 21.34
CA ALA A 903 24.02 -32.80 20.73
C ALA A 903 23.35 -31.78 21.67
N LEU A 904 24.12 -30.84 22.21
CA LEU A 904 23.59 -29.70 22.96
C LEU A 904 23.10 -28.63 21.99
N GLN A 905 21.79 -28.35 21.99
CA GLN A 905 21.18 -27.30 21.18
C GLN A 905 21.14 -25.98 21.96
N PHE A 906 21.90 -24.98 21.51
CA PHE A 906 21.93 -23.65 22.09
C PHE A 906 21.03 -22.70 21.31
N GLY A 907 20.20 -21.93 22.01
CA GLY A 907 19.46 -20.80 21.47
C GLY A 907 19.79 -19.53 22.25
N VAL A 908 20.03 -18.43 21.55
CA VAL A 908 20.18 -17.09 22.14
C VAL A 908 19.14 -16.19 21.47
N THR A 909 18.25 -15.62 22.28
CA THR A 909 17.23 -14.66 21.85
C THR A 909 17.58 -13.30 22.40
N GLU A 910 17.92 -12.35 21.51
CA GLU A 910 18.02 -10.93 21.90
C GLU A 910 16.61 -10.34 22.06
N PHE A 911 16.35 -9.68 23.18
CA PHE A 911 15.17 -8.83 23.39
C PHE A 911 15.52 -7.59 24.20
N ALA A 912 14.63 -6.59 24.14
CA ALA A 912 14.93 -5.20 24.47
C ALA A 912 14.99 -4.89 25.98
N VAL A 913 15.50 -3.70 26.30
CA VAL A 913 15.52 -3.14 27.65
C VAL A 913 14.17 -2.51 27.97
N GLU A 914 13.40 -3.12 28.86
CA GLU A 914 12.22 -2.53 29.50
C GLU A 914 12.06 -3.08 30.94
N GLU A 915 11.34 -2.37 31.80
CA GLU A 915 11.34 -2.62 33.25
C GLU A 915 10.18 -3.52 33.70
N GLY A 916 10.48 -4.61 34.43
CA GLY A 916 9.48 -5.34 35.22
C GLY A 916 8.79 -6.57 34.58
N SER A 917 9.44 -7.30 33.68
CA SER A 917 8.86 -8.51 33.04
C SER A 917 8.54 -9.66 34.03
N ASP A 918 7.27 -10.11 34.06
CA ASP A 918 6.81 -11.30 34.80
C ASP A 918 7.36 -12.60 34.18
N PRO A 919 8.00 -13.51 34.97
CA PRO A 919 8.43 -14.83 34.52
C PRO A 919 7.37 -15.69 33.82
N ARG A 920 6.07 -15.43 34.00
CA ARG A 920 4.99 -16.15 33.32
C ARG A 920 5.00 -15.92 31.80
N ALA A 921 5.28 -14.69 31.35
CA ALA A 921 5.34 -14.36 29.92
C ALA A 921 6.44 -15.16 29.17
N LEU A 922 7.47 -15.59 29.89
CA LEU A 922 8.55 -16.44 29.40
C LEU A 922 8.03 -17.82 28.95
N VAL A 923 7.12 -18.43 29.71
CA VAL A 923 6.61 -19.79 29.46
C VAL A 923 5.74 -19.83 28.20
N ASP A 924 4.86 -18.85 28.02
CA ASP A 924 4.00 -18.74 26.84
C ASP A 924 4.81 -18.54 25.55
N SER A 925 5.87 -17.74 25.60
CA SER A 925 6.80 -17.53 24.46
C SER A 925 7.48 -18.81 23.96
N LEU A 926 7.54 -19.84 24.79
CA LEU A 926 8.15 -21.15 24.49
C LEU A 926 7.12 -22.20 24.06
N GLY A 927 5.84 -21.84 23.93
CA GLY A 927 4.80 -22.67 23.32
C GLY A 927 4.17 -23.75 24.23
N PHE A 928 4.43 -23.74 25.54
CA PHE A 928 3.91 -24.74 26.50
C PHE A 928 2.47 -24.46 26.98
N SER A 929 1.57 -24.09 26.06
CA SER A 929 0.26 -23.47 26.34
C SER A 929 -0.84 -24.35 26.99
N LYS A 930 -0.47 -25.41 27.73
CA LYS A 930 -1.43 -26.37 28.34
C LYS A 930 -1.10 -26.89 29.76
N LYS A 931 -0.03 -26.44 30.42
CA LYS A 931 0.24 -26.72 31.85
C LYS A 931 0.83 -25.50 32.53
N ALA A 932 0.54 -25.33 33.82
CA ALA A 932 1.17 -24.31 34.66
C ALA A 932 2.51 -24.82 35.19
N PHE A 933 3.54 -23.99 35.18
CA PHE A 933 4.88 -24.31 35.68
C PHE A 933 5.32 -23.31 36.75
N VAL A 934 6.15 -23.77 37.69
CA VAL A 934 6.64 -22.97 38.82
C VAL A 934 8.17 -23.00 38.88
N THR A 935 8.79 -21.85 39.10
CA THR A 935 10.25 -21.67 39.16
C THR A 935 10.74 -21.44 40.59
N HIS A 936 11.61 -22.30 41.11
CA HIS A 936 12.32 -22.05 42.36
C HIS A 936 13.76 -21.59 42.12
N ARG A 937 14.15 -20.48 42.75
CA ARG A 937 15.53 -19.97 42.78
C ARG A 937 16.38 -20.84 43.71
N ARG A 938 17.39 -21.53 43.17
CA ARG A 938 18.30 -22.38 43.95
C ARG A 938 19.48 -21.61 44.57
N GLY A 939 19.90 -20.50 43.96
CA GLY A 939 20.91 -19.61 44.54
C GLY A 939 21.53 -18.62 43.54
N GLN A 940 22.32 -17.68 44.08
CA GLN A 940 23.26 -16.86 43.31
C GLN A 940 24.63 -17.55 43.34
N VAL A 941 25.16 -17.90 42.17
CA VAL A 941 26.32 -18.81 42.04
C VAL A 941 27.62 -18.03 41.79
N TRP A 942 27.54 -16.84 41.19
CA TRP A 942 28.72 -15.98 41.00
C TRP A 942 28.35 -14.50 40.92
N ARG A 943 29.27 -13.62 41.35
CA ARG A 943 29.14 -12.16 41.21
C ARG A 943 30.51 -11.48 41.16
N ARG A 944 30.78 -10.70 40.11
CA ARG A 944 32.02 -9.89 39.97
C ARG A 944 31.82 -8.74 38.97
N ARG A 945 32.44 -7.58 39.21
CA ARG A 945 32.45 -6.41 38.30
C ARG A 945 31.07 -6.03 37.70
N GLY A 946 30.02 -6.04 38.52
CA GLY A 946 28.66 -5.66 38.10
C GLY A 946 27.81 -6.79 37.49
N VAL A 947 28.41 -7.93 37.14
CA VAL A 947 27.73 -9.13 36.63
C VAL A 947 27.36 -10.08 37.78
N SER A 948 26.16 -10.67 37.72
CA SER A 948 25.63 -11.69 38.65
C SER A 948 25.02 -12.88 37.90
N ILE A 949 25.31 -14.09 38.35
CA ILE A 949 24.81 -15.35 37.77
C ILE A 949 23.95 -16.09 38.80
N GLU A 950 22.74 -16.45 38.41
CA GLU A 950 21.74 -17.09 39.27
C GLU A 950 21.13 -18.33 38.61
N LEU A 951 20.69 -19.28 39.43
CA LEU A 951 20.27 -20.61 38.98
C LEU A 951 18.89 -20.99 39.52
N PHE A 952 18.04 -21.50 38.62
CA PHE A 952 16.63 -21.79 38.84
C PHE A 952 16.29 -23.22 38.39
N GLN A 953 15.30 -23.82 39.06
CA GLN A 953 14.79 -25.17 38.76
C GLN A 953 13.27 -25.13 38.53
N LEU A 954 12.78 -25.98 37.62
CA LEU A 954 11.42 -25.99 37.09
C LEU A 954 10.59 -27.16 37.63
N TYR A 955 9.33 -26.88 37.93
CA TYR A 955 8.34 -27.82 38.48
C TYR A 955 7.00 -27.72 37.72
N GLU A 956 6.25 -28.81 37.62
CA GLU A 956 5.04 -28.92 36.77
C GLU A 956 3.70 -28.66 37.49
N SER A 957 3.73 -28.29 38.78
CA SER A 957 2.57 -27.91 39.61
C SER A 957 3.02 -27.30 40.94
N ASP A 958 2.18 -26.49 41.58
CA ASP A 958 2.35 -26.05 42.99
C ASP A 958 2.13 -27.19 44.01
N THR A 959 1.50 -28.32 43.61
CA THR A 959 0.96 -29.32 44.55
C THR A 959 1.75 -30.62 44.72
N ALA A 960 2.89 -30.80 44.03
CA ALA A 960 3.77 -31.95 44.22
C ALA A 960 5.26 -31.59 43.94
N PRO A 961 6.20 -31.86 44.86
CA PRO A 961 7.57 -31.35 44.78
C PRO A 961 8.56 -32.25 44.02
N GLU A 962 8.15 -32.92 42.94
CA GLU A 962 9.08 -33.65 42.06
C GLU A 962 9.51 -32.76 40.86
N PRO A 963 10.83 -32.59 40.62
CA PRO A 963 11.33 -31.85 39.47
C PRO A 963 11.19 -32.68 38.18
N LEU A 964 10.91 -32.02 37.04
CA LEU A 964 10.69 -32.70 35.75
C LEU A 964 11.85 -33.61 35.31
N ASP A 965 13.08 -33.25 35.64
CA ASP A 965 14.29 -34.07 35.56
C ASP A 965 15.35 -33.44 36.51
N PRO A 966 16.09 -34.20 37.35
CA PRO A 966 17.17 -33.65 38.17
C PRO A 966 18.31 -32.96 37.40
N ALA A 967 18.41 -33.14 36.07
CA ALA A 967 19.35 -32.45 35.18
C ALA A 967 18.80 -31.15 34.54
N SER A 968 17.52 -30.81 34.73
CA SER A 968 16.89 -29.62 34.12
C SER A 968 17.11 -28.35 34.94
N TYR A 969 17.92 -27.43 34.42
CA TYR A 969 18.22 -26.12 35.03
C TYR A 969 18.08 -24.97 34.03
N ALA A 970 17.69 -23.80 34.57
CA ALA A 970 17.77 -22.53 33.86
C ALA A 970 18.80 -21.61 34.57
N VAL A 971 19.76 -21.10 33.79
CA VAL A 971 20.76 -20.13 34.26
C VAL A 971 20.33 -18.72 33.82
N SER A 972 20.46 -17.73 34.70
CA SER A 972 20.23 -16.31 34.38
C SER A 972 21.50 -15.50 34.67
N VAL A 973 22.08 -14.88 33.64
CA VAL A 973 23.23 -13.98 33.75
C VAL A 973 22.77 -12.54 33.60
N SER A 974 22.89 -11.73 34.65
CA SER A 974 22.45 -10.33 34.71
C SER A 974 23.62 -9.37 34.92
N THR A 975 23.52 -8.14 34.41
CA THR A 975 24.48 -7.06 34.67
C THR A 975 23.76 -5.72 34.87
N ARG A 976 24.44 -4.73 35.46
CA ARG A 976 23.98 -3.33 35.52
C ARG A 976 25.14 -2.37 35.28
N PHE A 977 24.94 -1.39 34.42
CA PHE A 977 25.83 -0.23 34.26
C PHE A 977 25.09 1.06 34.60
N THR A 978 25.79 2.03 35.17
CA THR A 978 25.30 3.39 35.39
C THR A 978 26.38 4.40 34.98
N ALA A 979 25.98 5.45 34.26
CA ALA A 979 26.88 6.56 33.95
C ALA A 979 26.98 7.48 35.18
N SER A 980 27.96 7.24 36.05
CA SER A 980 28.25 8.16 37.16
C SER A 980 28.93 9.42 36.65
N SER A 981 28.23 10.55 36.69
CA SER A 981 28.90 11.85 36.73
C SER A 981 29.86 11.90 37.93
N SER A 982 31.01 12.55 37.76
CA SER A 982 32.09 12.51 38.75
C SER A 982 31.67 13.17 40.07
N SER A 983 31.47 12.36 41.11
CA SER A 983 31.35 12.86 42.49
C SER A 983 32.70 13.33 43.02
N SER A 984 32.67 14.27 43.97
CA SER A 984 33.86 14.95 44.48
C SER A 984 34.79 14.02 45.29
N ALA A 985 35.94 13.67 44.72
CA ALA A 985 37.07 13.15 45.48
C ALA A 985 37.91 14.33 46.01
N SER A 986 38.04 14.44 47.34
CA SER A 986 38.86 15.46 47.97
C SER A 986 40.35 15.08 47.94
N ALA A 987 41.19 15.97 47.39
CA ALA A 987 42.64 15.90 47.48
C ALA A 987 43.16 17.18 48.17
N PRO A 988 44.13 17.09 49.10
CA PRO A 988 44.68 18.26 49.79
C PRO A 988 45.72 19.00 48.94
N ASN A 989 46.02 20.23 49.35
CA ASN A 989 46.96 21.19 48.76
C ASN A 989 46.54 21.75 47.39
N GLY A 990 46.34 23.07 47.33
CA GLY A 990 45.85 23.75 46.14
C GLY A 990 46.93 24.53 45.37
N ARG A 991 46.75 24.61 44.05
CA ARG A 991 47.02 25.79 43.22
C ARG A 991 46.14 25.71 41.97
N ALA A 992 45.69 26.85 41.46
CA ALA A 992 44.76 26.90 40.35
C ALA A 992 45.46 26.64 39.00
N ALA A 993 44.77 25.93 38.11
CA ALA A 993 45.06 25.89 36.67
C ALA A 993 43.71 25.88 35.92
N SER A 994 43.60 26.69 34.87
CA SER A 994 42.34 26.94 34.15
C SER A 994 42.34 26.30 32.75
N THR A 995 41.40 25.40 32.49
CA THR A 995 41.14 24.86 31.16
C THR A 995 39.64 24.59 30.97
N PRO A 996 39.03 24.92 29.81
CA PRO A 996 37.61 24.65 29.56
C PRO A 996 37.32 23.16 29.39
N VAL A 997 36.15 22.70 29.84
CA VAL A 997 35.67 21.33 29.62
C VAL A 997 35.11 21.20 28.21
N THR A 998 35.55 20.18 27.46
CA THR A 998 35.02 19.84 26.13
C THR A 998 33.74 19.02 26.22
N SER A 999 32.84 19.22 25.25
CA SER A 999 31.44 18.78 25.31
C SER A 999 31.21 17.29 25.01
N GLY A 1000 30.53 16.58 25.93
CA GLY A 1000 29.53 15.54 25.68
C GLY A 1000 29.96 14.20 25.06
N ALA A 1001 30.68 14.20 23.93
CA ALA A 1001 30.80 13.04 23.05
C ALA A 1001 31.66 11.88 23.59
N GLY A 1002 32.63 12.15 24.47
CA GLY A 1002 33.57 11.13 24.95
C GLY A 1002 32.95 10.08 25.89
N ALA A 1003 31.95 10.47 26.70
CA ALA A 1003 31.43 9.63 27.77
C ALA A 1003 30.63 8.41 27.25
N SER A 1004 29.89 8.55 26.14
CA SER A 1004 29.12 7.44 25.57
C SER A 1004 30.00 6.41 24.86
N GLN A 1005 31.14 6.84 24.31
CA GLN A 1005 32.11 5.95 23.67
C GLN A 1005 32.78 5.03 24.71
N GLU A 1006 33.29 5.59 25.81
CA GLU A 1006 33.95 4.78 26.85
C GLU A 1006 33.00 3.77 27.53
N VAL A 1007 31.72 4.14 27.71
CA VAL A 1007 30.69 3.23 28.23
C VAL A 1007 30.41 2.09 27.24
N ARG A 1008 30.36 2.37 25.93
CA ARG A 1008 30.26 1.33 24.88
C ARG A 1008 31.45 0.38 24.90
N ASP A 1009 32.67 0.92 24.90
CA ASP A 1009 33.89 0.13 24.79
C ASP A 1009 34.07 -0.79 26.03
N ARG A 1010 33.70 -0.29 27.23
CA ARG A 1010 33.63 -1.10 28.46
C ARG A 1010 32.54 -2.18 28.42
N ALA A 1011 31.37 -1.90 27.83
CA ALA A 1011 30.31 -2.89 27.67
C ALA A 1011 30.68 -3.99 26.66
N ILE A 1012 31.34 -3.64 25.56
CA ILE A 1012 31.87 -4.58 24.56
C ILE A 1012 32.94 -5.48 25.19
N ALA A 1013 33.89 -4.91 25.94
CA ALA A 1013 34.92 -5.69 26.64
C ALA A 1013 34.31 -6.67 27.67
N ALA A 1014 33.23 -6.27 28.37
CA ALA A 1014 32.52 -7.15 29.29
C ALA A 1014 31.78 -8.29 28.57
N LEU A 1015 31.19 -8.03 27.40
CA LEU A 1015 30.58 -9.05 26.53
C LEU A 1015 31.63 -10.04 26.00
N GLU A 1016 32.81 -9.58 25.60
CA GLU A 1016 33.91 -10.45 25.19
C GLU A 1016 34.40 -11.36 26.32
N ASP A 1017 34.55 -10.85 27.54
CA ASP A 1017 34.94 -11.67 28.70
C ASP A 1017 33.85 -12.69 29.09
N VAL A 1018 32.57 -12.34 28.97
CA VAL A 1018 31.45 -13.29 29.13
C VAL A 1018 31.49 -14.35 28.03
N ALA A 1019 31.74 -13.99 26.78
CA ALA A 1019 31.88 -14.93 25.67
C ALA A 1019 33.10 -15.87 25.85
N ARG A 1020 34.23 -15.38 26.37
CA ARG A 1020 35.39 -16.20 26.75
C ARG A 1020 35.05 -17.18 27.88
N LEU A 1021 34.33 -16.74 28.90
CA LEU A 1021 33.89 -17.58 30.02
C LEU A 1021 32.89 -18.66 29.58
N LEU A 1022 31.90 -18.31 28.77
CA LEU A 1022 30.95 -19.26 28.19
C LEU A 1022 31.64 -20.26 27.26
N LYS A 1023 32.61 -19.82 26.45
CA LYS A 1023 33.43 -20.73 25.64
C LYS A 1023 34.25 -21.67 26.52
N GLY A 1024 34.90 -21.17 27.57
CA GLY A 1024 35.62 -22.00 28.54
C GLY A 1024 34.73 -23.03 29.25
N LEU A 1025 33.47 -22.70 29.54
CA LEU A 1025 32.47 -23.63 30.05
C LEU A 1025 32.04 -24.69 29.03
N VAL A 1026 31.90 -24.32 27.75
CA VAL A 1026 31.60 -25.26 26.65
C VAL A 1026 32.79 -26.19 26.35
N ASP A 1027 34.02 -25.69 26.47
CA ASP A 1027 35.23 -26.49 26.31
C ASP A 1027 35.48 -27.39 27.55
N LEU A 1028 35.08 -26.98 28.76
CA LEU A 1028 35.02 -27.88 29.94
C LEU A 1028 33.96 -28.97 29.77
N ALA A 1029 32.76 -28.63 29.29
CA ALA A 1029 31.66 -29.57 29.05
C ALA A 1029 31.87 -30.52 27.84
N ARG A 1030 33.11 -30.62 27.37
CA ARG A 1030 33.57 -31.55 26.32
C ARG A 1030 34.65 -32.52 26.80
N VAL A 1031 34.95 -32.52 28.10
CA VAL A 1031 35.84 -33.49 28.76
C VAL A 1031 35.01 -34.25 29.80
N ASP A 1032 35.13 -35.58 29.76
CA ASP A 1032 34.32 -36.61 30.45
C ASP A 1032 32.82 -36.66 30.08
#